data_AF-A0A7S4ANA5-F1
#
_entry.id   AF-A0A7S4ANA5-F1
#
_cell.length_a   1.000
_cell.length_b   1.000
_cell.length_c   1.000
_cell.angle_alpha   90.00
_cell.angle_beta   90.00
_cell.angle_gamma   90.00
#
_symmetry.space_group_name_H-M   'P 1'
#
loop_
_entity.id
_entity.type
_entity.pdbx_description
1 polymer ?
#
loop_
_entity_poly.entity_id
_entity_poly.type
_entity_poly.pdbx_seq_one_letter_code
_entity_poly.pdbx_strand_id
1 'polypeptide(L)'
;DLESLRYRTMAASPFAGFVLGGFLLFSSCSPTDASIRILVGVENDTLSSKGPVGKRDRLSYEVVNERNETLFRGGDLAVFTDGQWCVAPSGHPGSQSFRAPSPPVELVLSKQESINGTTPGLGRYDGLRIEWFCDPSGWGKRKPGYNCTPEDDCHRAVPNTYSYRPIITSFLNFDSQRAVVFDIEFPHGLPNTSLALFDWDATLATFPSFVMTASSSSSSSSSSGKSTESSVSRRGGGSDNADNADDNESPLDGAKQKDTYFPPTFPSALSWEGSFVQSVRRLSVGPRGGPTVFYNASDASLKTVVVASPFVPSIHKKNGLQNDARPHLRHHFNQFTAGNNKDWTGTIPAFSPGLSGRLKTIRAGVAQSILLYEGSSGGITATMEEWGTVMQTASSLNLSSNSTSILSTPGSSRLAPDNAERNTKDKKIKDVTLEKIGYQTDNGAMYCFCRQSNCSEVLLQEKEYLDSIGIPIGYLSFQGAGTSSGRGKAAPWCIERWSADGGQDKKEYPLDTGTFQKALGVPLQLYAPYFCPNSTMYFKPHTSWKSVSSNPRLPGCKDFDFETVDPTDSKEFFTWFMKKGTEKAGMASFETDFMNQNVNCVDEFVEDSFGADEFLAGMAGAALELNTPIQWCYASPNVLFSSLNFPAVTNFRVSFDYCYGHSYEIGESSLLVWALGAAPSKDTLWTTENNRTETPGCEWTVDHEAVAAELHVVLAIMSTGPVGISDAMGMTNVTLLHRIISKDGSLLQPSKPITAVDSSFLDDSKLDGYVYGTHGLGPSWIFVSFQLHDPFPVTLRDFWPRLKTEPTLTSSSVSRLVYRTFASSPDCLDGANALETGCVTMVSIKNTEEEKAKERLNDSATVFIAPTSSFESPGSHLSPNVITVWQECPQSGVFFLGELEKYVALSSKRFKSLTCTKHGVSALIQGSEGEVVELTILVPSPTKSYRVTKEKFTIANNQTFVRFDFRRDDPIENTSPMVALKGIVDTLHSNAYRIFRSAKNTYQVNKRLW
;
A
#
# COMPACT_ATOMS: atom_id res chain seq x y z
N ASP A 1 32.59 52.01 -28.58
CA ASP A 1 31.17 52.25 -28.33
C ASP A 1 30.73 51.31 -27.19
N LEU A 2 30.82 51.61 -25.88
CA LEU A 2 30.47 52.83 -25.10
C LEU A 2 29.04 53.29 -25.47
N GLU A 3 28.00 53.32 -24.63
CA GLU A 3 27.80 53.50 -23.16
C GLU A 3 26.47 52.83 -22.75
N SER A 4 26.30 52.18 -21.59
CA SER A 4 26.14 52.70 -20.20
C SER A 4 24.74 53.25 -19.86
N LEU A 5 24.07 52.66 -18.86
CA LEU A 5 23.84 53.32 -17.57
C LEU A 5 23.43 52.34 -16.45
N ARG A 6 23.95 52.62 -15.25
CA ARG A 6 24.05 51.79 -14.03
C ARG A 6 23.20 52.37 -12.89
N TYR A 7 23.12 51.54 -11.83
CA TYR A 7 23.07 51.79 -10.37
C TYR A 7 21.72 51.54 -9.69
N ARG A 8 21.60 50.89 -8.52
CA ARG A 8 22.55 50.74 -7.39
C ARG A 8 22.19 49.52 -6.51
N THR A 9 23.22 48.84 -6.00
CA THR A 9 23.17 47.92 -4.85
C THR A 9 23.26 48.68 -3.52
N MET A 10 22.62 48.17 -2.46
CA MET A 10 23.05 48.35 -1.07
C MET A 10 22.56 47.19 -0.19
N ALA A 11 23.49 46.62 0.57
CA ALA A 11 23.28 45.59 1.58
C ALA A 11 23.02 46.21 2.96
N ALA A 12 22.12 45.61 3.75
CA ALA A 12 22.16 45.60 5.23
C ALA A 12 21.13 44.60 5.80
N SER A 13 21.53 43.87 6.83
CA SER A 13 20.76 43.03 7.76
C SER A 13 21.00 43.59 9.18
N PRO A 14 20.33 43.16 10.27
CA PRO A 14 18.93 42.78 10.52
C PRO A 14 18.32 43.64 11.66
N PHE A 15 16.99 43.72 11.82
CA PHE A 15 16.39 44.03 13.13
C PHE A 15 14.96 43.49 13.27
N ALA A 16 14.69 42.98 14.47
CA ALA A 16 13.44 42.44 14.96
C ALA A 16 12.30 43.47 14.98
N GLY A 17 11.06 43.00 14.81
CA GLY A 17 9.86 43.81 14.97
C GLY A 17 8.57 42.99 14.98
N PHE A 18 8.08 42.68 16.17
CA PHE A 18 6.70 42.29 16.46
C PHE A 18 5.71 43.33 15.88
N VAL A 19 4.67 42.88 15.16
CA VAL A 19 3.43 43.66 14.99
C VAL A 19 2.21 42.72 14.99
N LEU A 20 1.39 42.90 16.04
CA LEU A 20 -0.04 42.55 16.10
C LEU A 20 -0.83 43.40 15.10
N GLY A 21 -1.80 42.82 14.39
CA GLY A 21 -2.78 43.61 13.64
C GLY A 21 -3.83 42.75 12.95
N GLY A 22 -4.99 42.61 13.58
CA GLY A 22 -6.17 41.98 12.99
C GLY A 22 -6.87 42.87 11.97
N PHE A 23 -7.61 42.24 11.06
CA PHE A 23 -8.65 42.87 10.27
C PHE A 23 -9.92 42.02 10.28
N LEU A 24 -11.00 42.64 10.74
CA LEU A 24 -12.38 42.21 10.63
C LEU A 24 -12.95 42.76 9.31
N LEU A 25 -13.59 41.90 8.52
CA LEU A 25 -14.52 42.29 7.45
C LEU A 25 -15.77 41.42 7.59
N PHE A 26 -16.90 42.07 7.90
CA PHE A 26 -18.24 41.47 7.82
C PHE A 26 -18.77 41.63 6.39
N SER A 27 -19.32 40.56 5.83
CA SER A 27 -20.37 40.64 4.82
C SER A 27 -21.47 39.62 5.16
N SER A 28 -22.70 40.01 4.86
CA SER A 28 -23.92 39.58 5.53
C SER A 28 -24.82 38.62 4.72
N CYS A 29 -25.52 37.75 5.47
CA CYS A 29 -26.85 37.15 5.24
C CYS A 29 -27.01 35.92 4.32
N SER A 30 -27.24 34.76 4.94
CA SER A 30 -28.59 34.15 5.08
C SER A 30 -28.60 33.20 6.31
N PRO A 31 -29.72 33.05 7.05
CA PRO A 31 -29.76 32.34 8.33
C PRO A 31 -30.43 30.96 8.18
N THR A 32 -29.64 29.89 8.27
CA THR A 32 -30.00 28.57 8.84
C THR A 32 -28.85 27.63 8.51
N ASP A 33 -27.85 27.52 9.39
CA ASP A 33 -26.79 26.51 9.25
C ASP A 33 -26.20 26.20 10.63
N ALA A 34 -26.37 24.95 11.07
CA ALA A 34 -25.84 24.44 12.32
C ALA A 34 -24.45 23.83 12.09
N SER A 35 -23.40 24.37 12.71
CA SER A 35 -22.01 23.91 12.54
C SER A 35 -21.40 23.46 13.87
N ILE A 36 -20.88 22.22 13.94
CA ILE A 36 -19.99 21.76 15.04
C ILE A 36 -18.55 22.24 14.75
N ARG A 37 -17.81 22.64 15.79
CA ARG A 37 -16.40 23.06 15.67
C ARG A 37 -15.53 22.29 16.65
N ILE A 38 -14.23 22.18 16.36
CA ILE A 38 -13.24 21.73 17.34
C ILE A 38 -12.33 22.88 17.71
N LEU A 39 -12.00 23.00 18.99
CA LEU A 39 -11.02 23.96 19.48
C LEU A 39 -9.81 23.16 19.98
N VAL A 40 -8.64 23.37 19.39
CA VAL A 40 -7.38 22.73 19.85
C VAL A 40 -6.59 23.75 20.67
N GLY A 41 -6.23 23.38 21.91
CA GLY A 41 -5.39 24.17 22.79
C GLY A 41 -4.06 23.47 23.04
N VAL A 42 -2.95 24.19 22.93
CA VAL A 42 -1.65 23.73 23.44
C VAL A 42 -1.49 24.31 24.84
N GLU A 43 -1.60 23.46 25.86
CA GLU A 43 -1.44 23.88 27.24
C GLU A 43 0.03 23.65 27.63
N ASN A 44 0.76 24.76 27.79
CA ASN A 44 2.14 24.74 28.27
C ASN A 44 2.12 24.60 29.80
N ASP A 45 2.25 23.36 30.29
CA ASP A 45 2.39 23.10 31.72
C ASP A 45 3.75 23.62 32.22
N THR A 46 3.80 24.88 32.65
CA THR A 46 4.93 25.41 33.42
C THR A 46 4.84 24.94 34.87
N LEU A 47 5.21 23.69 35.13
CA LEU A 47 5.40 23.20 36.48
C LEU A 47 6.65 23.86 37.10
N SER A 48 6.42 24.86 37.95
CA SER A 48 7.42 25.49 38.79
C SER A 48 7.95 24.51 39.85
N SER A 49 9.00 23.75 39.53
CA SER A 49 9.92 23.22 40.55
C SER A 49 11.34 23.04 39.98
N LYS A 50 12.34 23.38 40.79
CA LYS A 50 13.76 23.45 40.42
C LYS A 50 14.30 22.07 40.04
N GLY A 51 14.49 21.82 38.75
CA GLY A 51 15.22 20.68 38.19
C GLY A 51 15.12 20.67 36.65
N PRO A 52 16.07 20.05 35.92
CA PRO A 52 16.00 19.95 34.46
C PRO A 52 14.97 18.87 34.09
N VAL A 53 13.70 19.24 34.10
CA VAL A 53 12.60 18.41 33.62
C VAL A 53 12.18 18.97 32.26
N GLY A 54 12.20 18.11 31.23
CA GLY A 54 11.82 18.49 29.87
C GLY A 54 10.40 19.07 29.83
N LYS A 55 10.24 20.20 29.15
CA LYS A 55 8.92 20.75 28.81
C LYS A 55 8.12 19.67 28.09
N ARG A 56 6.91 19.41 28.57
CA ARG A 56 5.94 18.56 27.87
C ARG A 56 4.82 19.46 27.41
N ASP A 57 4.74 19.67 26.11
CA ASP A 57 3.60 20.34 25.52
C ASP A 57 2.46 19.32 25.47
N ARG A 58 1.32 19.66 26.10
CA ARG A 58 0.14 18.80 26.12
C ARG A 58 -0.88 19.36 25.13
N LEU A 59 -1.16 18.58 24.09
CA LEU A 59 -2.26 18.85 23.17
C LEU A 59 -3.57 18.44 23.84
N SER A 60 -4.51 19.37 23.99
CA SER A 60 -5.89 19.11 24.35
C SER A 60 -6.81 19.64 23.25
N TYR A 61 -7.95 18.99 23.04
CA TYR A 61 -8.98 19.51 22.13
C TYR A 61 -10.36 19.48 22.79
N GLU A 62 -11.25 20.34 22.33
CA GLU A 62 -12.64 20.44 22.77
C GLU A 62 -13.54 20.38 21.53
N VAL A 63 -14.55 19.50 21.54
CA VAL A 63 -15.62 19.50 20.55
C VAL A 63 -16.70 20.43 21.05
N VAL A 64 -17.06 21.45 20.28
CA VAL A 64 -18.07 22.44 20.65
C VAL A 64 -19.22 22.46 19.64
N ASN A 65 -20.42 22.75 20.10
CA ASN A 65 -21.55 23.00 19.20
C ASN A 65 -21.46 24.41 18.56
N GLU A 66 -22.46 24.77 17.75
CA GLU A 66 -22.57 26.07 17.08
C GLU A 66 -22.54 27.28 18.03
N ARG A 67 -22.89 27.07 19.29
CA ARG A 67 -22.88 28.08 20.36
C ARG A 67 -21.54 28.14 21.09
N ASN A 68 -20.53 27.43 20.59
CA ASN A 68 -19.23 27.27 21.21
C ASN A 68 -19.32 26.55 22.59
N GLU A 69 -20.39 25.77 22.83
CA GLU A 69 -20.55 24.98 24.04
C GLU A 69 -19.83 23.64 23.88
N THR A 70 -18.88 23.35 24.76
CA THR A 70 -18.14 22.08 24.78
C THR A 70 -19.08 20.90 24.98
N LEU A 71 -19.22 20.08 23.94
CA LEU A 71 -19.92 18.80 23.95
C LEU A 71 -19.08 17.73 24.68
N PHE A 72 -17.78 17.64 24.36
CA PHE A 72 -16.81 16.73 24.99
C PHE A 72 -15.37 17.18 24.70
N ARG A 73 -14.39 16.60 25.41
CA ARG A 73 -12.95 16.95 25.34
C ARG A 73 -12.11 15.77 24.86
N GLY A 74 -10.90 16.05 24.39
CA GLY A 74 -9.88 15.05 24.11
C GLY A 74 -9.53 14.28 25.38
N GLY A 75 -9.88 13.00 25.39
CA GLY A 75 -9.83 12.08 26.53
C GLY A 75 -11.17 11.35 26.71
N ASP A 76 -12.28 11.98 26.33
CA ASP A 76 -13.62 11.46 26.58
C ASP A 76 -14.04 10.43 25.52
N LEU A 77 -14.82 9.42 25.93
CA LEU A 77 -15.49 8.50 25.01
C LEU A 77 -16.89 9.05 24.73
N ALA A 78 -17.15 9.42 23.49
CA ALA A 78 -18.45 9.96 23.08
C ALA A 78 -19.13 9.05 22.04
N VAL A 79 -20.44 8.84 22.19
CA VAL A 79 -21.28 8.11 21.23
C VAL A 79 -22.56 8.91 20.98
N PHE A 80 -22.93 9.10 19.72
CA PHE A 80 -24.20 9.70 19.36
C PHE A 80 -25.29 8.64 19.17
N THR A 81 -26.35 8.64 19.97
CA THR A 81 -27.49 7.72 19.80
C THR A 81 -28.79 8.46 20.11
N ASP A 82 -29.86 8.06 19.41
CA ASP A 82 -31.22 8.59 19.61
C ASP A 82 -31.28 10.14 19.55
N GLY A 83 -30.43 10.75 18.72
CA GLY A 83 -30.39 12.21 18.53
C GLY A 83 -29.58 12.99 19.57
N GLN A 84 -28.82 12.34 20.46
CA GLN A 84 -27.97 13.03 21.46
C GLN A 84 -26.60 12.38 21.65
N TRP A 85 -25.63 13.16 22.14
CA TRP A 85 -24.32 12.67 22.57
C TRP A 85 -24.38 12.07 23.98
N CYS A 86 -23.93 10.83 24.10
CA CYS A 86 -23.58 10.19 25.35
C CYS A 86 -22.06 10.28 25.56
N VAL A 87 -21.60 10.79 26.69
CA VAL A 87 -20.18 11.04 26.93
C VAL A 87 -19.75 10.41 28.25
N ALA A 88 -18.67 9.63 28.21
CA ALA A 88 -17.95 9.14 29.38
C ALA A 88 -16.68 10.00 29.54
N PRO A 89 -16.59 10.85 30.58
CA PRO A 89 -15.42 11.70 30.78
C PRO A 89 -14.15 10.88 31.04
N SER A 90 -12.99 11.37 30.59
CA SER A 90 -11.69 10.71 30.75
C SER A 90 -11.17 10.57 32.21
N GLY A 91 -12.01 10.88 33.21
CA GLY A 91 -11.74 10.58 34.61
C GLY A 91 -10.69 11.45 35.31
N HIS A 92 -10.44 12.69 34.89
CA HIS A 92 -9.52 13.57 35.65
C HIS A 92 -10.18 14.09 36.95
N PRO A 93 -9.70 13.65 38.13
CA PRO A 93 -10.24 14.10 39.42
C PRO A 93 -9.73 15.52 39.69
N GLY A 94 -10.41 16.51 39.14
CA GLY A 94 -10.03 17.93 39.29
C GLY A 94 -10.71 18.88 38.30
N SER A 95 -11.28 18.36 37.20
CA SER A 95 -12.09 19.15 36.27
C SER A 95 -13.47 19.42 36.89
N GLN A 96 -13.69 20.61 37.46
CA GLN A 96 -15.03 21.05 37.87
C GLN A 96 -15.97 21.02 36.66
N SER A 97 -17.15 20.39 36.81
CA SER A 97 -18.14 20.32 35.73
C SER A 97 -18.64 21.73 35.39
N PHE A 98 -18.30 22.19 34.20
CA PHE A 98 -18.91 23.40 33.64
C PHE A 98 -20.36 23.09 33.27
N ARG A 99 -21.29 23.93 33.75
CA ARG A 99 -22.73 23.81 33.47
C ARG A 99 -23.02 24.19 32.02
N ALA A 100 -23.01 23.23 31.12
CA ALA A 100 -23.70 23.36 29.83
C ALA A 100 -25.23 23.42 30.05
N PRO A 101 -26.01 24.16 29.24
CA PRO A 101 -27.46 24.32 29.43
C PRO A 101 -28.27 23.01 29.29
N SER A 102 -27.67 21.98 28.69
CA SER A 102 -28.17 20.61 28.61
C SER A 102 -26.96 19.68 28.67
N PRO A 103 -26.70 19.00 29.80
CA PRO A 103 -25.55 18.12 29.91
C PRO A 103 -25.69 16.96 28.90
N PRO A 104 -24.60 16.52 28.25
CA PRO A 104 -24.62 15.28 27.48
C PRO A 104 -25.11 14.13 28.35
N VAL A 105 -25.77 13.15 27.71
CA VAL A 105 -26.19 11.93 28.39
C VAL A 105 -24.95 11.25 28.95
N GLU A 106 -25.00 10.72 30.16
CA GLU A 106 -23.82 10.04 30.72
C GLU A 106 -23.67 8.69 30.02
N LEU A 107 -22.50 8.44 29.45
CA LEU A 107 -22.14 7.10 28.97
C LEU A 107 -21.57 6.34 30.17
N VAL A 108 -22.34 5.38 30.67
CA VAL A 108 -22.02 4.66 31.90
C VAL A 108 -21.42 3.30 31.56
N LEU A 109 -20.34 2.97 32.27
CA LEU A 109 -19.73 1.65 32.24
C LEU A 109 -20.71 0.62 32.84
N SER A 110 -21.24 -0.28 32.02
CA SER A 110 -22.10 -1.40 32.47
C SER A 110 -21.25 -2.55 33.02
N LYS A 111 -20.28 -3.00 32.20
CA LYS A 111 -19.54 -4.24 32.42
C LYS A 111 -18.15 -4.11 31.81
N GLN A 112 -17.17 -4.70 32.48
CA GLN A 112 -15.82 -4.87 31.95
C GLN A 112 -15.39 -6.32 32.16
N GLU A 113 -14.89 -6.96 31.11
CA GLU A 113 -14.39 -8.32 31.13
C GLU A 113 -13.02 -8.38 30.46
N SER A 114 -12.06 -9.08 31.08
CA SER A 114 -10.81 -9.39 30.41
C SER A 114 -11.09 -10.43 29.32
N ILE A 115 -10.53 -10.18 28.14
CA ILE A 115 -10.61 -11.11 27.02
C ILE A 115 -9.21 -11.46 26.56
N ASN A 116 -9.00 -12.72 26.23
CA ASN A 116 -7.77 -13.18 25.62
C ASN A 116 -8.09 -14.21 24.54
N GLY A 117 -7.15 -14.40 23.63
CA GLY A 117 -7.36 -15.29 22.51
C GLY A 117 -6.18 -15.30 21.57
N THR A 118 -6.42 -15.75 20.34
CA THR A 118 -5.42 -15.74 19.28
C THR A 118 -6.11 -15.37 18.00
N THR A 119 -5.62 -14.32 17.35
CA THR A 119 -6.08 -13.92 16.02
C THR A 119 -5.09 -14.44 14.98
N PRO A 120 -5.56 -15.21 13.98
CA PRO A 120 -4.72 -15.66 12.89
C PRO A 120 -3.96 -14.48 12.24
N GLY A 121 -2.64 -14.60 12.07
CA GLY A 121 -1.78 -13.57 11.49
C GLY A 121 -1.34 -12.45 12.44
N LEU A 122 -2.10 -12.16 13.50
CA LEU A 122 -1.75 -11.16 14.51
C LEU A 122 -1.14 -11.73 15.79
N GLY A 123 -1.35 -13.02 16.07
CA GLY A 123 -0.81 -13.70 17.25
C GLY A 123 -1.80 -13.77 18.41
N ARG A 124 -1.31 -14.16 19.60
CA ARG A 124 -2.17 -14.14 20.80
C ARG A 124 -2.46 -12.70 21.18
N TYR A 125 -3.55 -12.49 21.89
CA TYR A 125 -3.90 -11.19 22.42
C TYR A 125 -4.43 -11.32 23.82
N ASP A 126 -4.20 -10.26 24.58
CA ASP A 126 -4.84 -9.97 25.86
C ASP A 126 -5.50 -8.60 25.74
N GLY A 127 -6.66 -8.45 26.38
CA GLY A 127 -7.51 -7.31 26.12
C GLY A 127 -8.61 -7.11 27.15
N LEU A 128 -9.36 -6.04 26.94
CA LEU A 128 -10.51 -5.67 27.74
C LEU A 128 -11.70 -5.48 26.83
N ARG A 129 -12.83 -6.09 27.18
CA ARG A 129 -14.14 -5.84 26.57
C ARG A 129 -15.00 -5.11 27.56
N ILE A 130 -15.52 -3.98 27.13
CA ILE A 130 -16.17 -2.98 27.95
C ILE A 130 -17.54 -2.73 27.34
N GLU A 131 -18.59 -2.94 28.12
CA GLU A 131 -19.96 -2.68 27.74
C GLU A 131 -20.39 -1.34 28.34
N TRP A 132 -20.89 -0.46 27.49
CA TRP A 132 -21.37 0.87 27.82
C TRP A 132 -22.87 0.96 27.61
N PHE A 133 -23.55 1.77 28.41
CA PHE A 133 -24.92 2.19 28.14
C PHE A 133 -25.05 3.70 28.28
N CYS A 134 -25.88 4.30 27.44
CA CYS A 134 -26.33 5.66 27.66
C CYS A 134 -27.36 5.66 28.79
N ASP A 135 -27.10 6.35 29.88
CA ASP A 135 -28.05 6.48 30.98
C ASP A 135 -28.96 7.70 30.77
N PRO A 136 -30.23 7.52 30.35
CA PRO A 136 -31.16 8.62 30.21
C PRO A 136 -31.68 9.14 31.56
N SER A 137 -31.21 8.62 32.71
CA SER A 137 -31.67 9.07 34.03
C SER A 137 -31.48 10.58 34.27
N GLY A 138 -30.56 11.22 33.53
CA GLY A 138 -30.43 12.68 33.46
C GLY A 138 -31.62 13.42 32.85
N TRP A 139 -32.46 12.75 32.05
CA TRP A 139 -33.59 13.35 31.31
C TRP A 139 -34.81 13.69 32.18
N GLY A 140 -34.79 13.39 33.48
CA GLY A 140 -36.00 13.33 34.29
C GLY A 140 -36.18 14.37 35.40
N LYS A 141 -35.17 15.16 35.78
CA LYS A 141 -35.36 16.18 36.83
C LYS A 141 -35.78 17.52 36.23
N ARG A 142 -36.94 17.56 35.55
CA ARG A 142 -37.63 18.84 35.30
C ARG A 142 -37.78 19.54 36.65
N LYS A 143 -37.28 20.78 36.76
CA LYS A 143 -37.53 21.62 37.94
C LYS A 143 -39.06 21.67 38.16
N PRO A 144 -39.58 21.38 39.36
CA PRO A 144 -40.98 21.60 39.66
C PRO A 144 -41.21 23.11 39.55
N GLY A 145 -41.89 23.58 38.50
CA GLY A 145 -42.14 25.02 38.36
C GLY A 145 -42.57 25.55 36.99
N TYR A 146 -42.51 24.77 35.91
CA TYR A 146 -43.11 25.19 34.64
C TYR A 146 -44.57 24.77 34.58
N ASN A 147 -45.47 25.72 34.87
CA ASN A 147 -46.90 25.57 34.60
C ASN A 147 -47.11 25.61 33.09
N CYS A 148 -47.37 24.45 32.48
CA CYS A 148 -47.84 24.39 31.11
C CYS A 148 -49.25 25.01 31.03
N THR A 149 -49.45 25.92 30.08
CA THR A 149 -50.78 26.48 29.79
C THR A 149 -51.64 25.45 29.05
N PRO A 150 -52.99 25.52 29.16
CA PRO A 150 -53.90 24.53 28.58
C PRO A 150 -53.88 24.38 27.05
N GLU A 151 -53.11 25.20 26.33
CA GLU A 151 -53.04 25.18 24.85
C GLU A 151 -51.81 24.43 24.30
N ASP A 152 -50.88 23.99 25.17
CA ASP A 152 -49.71 23.22 24.76
C ASP A 152 -49.97 21.71 24.88
N ASP A 153 -49.98 21.01 23.75
CA ASP A 153 -50.21 19.56 23.58
C ASP A 153 -49.10 18.69 24.24
N CYS A 154 -49.00 18.75 25.57
CA CYS A 154 -47.98 18.09 26.39
C CYS A 154 -48.31 16.63 26.74
N HIS A 155 -49.34 16.02 26.15
CA HIS A 155 -49.79 14.66 26.47
C HIS A 155 -49.27 13.56 25.55
N ARG A 156 -48.30 13.83 24.66
CA ARG A 156 -47.48 12.75 24.10
C ARG A 156 -46.52 12.27 25.19
N ALA A 157 -47.00 11.38 26.04
CA ALA A 157 -46.16 10.52 26.86
C ALA A 157 -45.16 9.84 25.93
N VAL A 158 -43.91 10.31 25.96
CA VAL A 158 -42.82 9.66 25.26
C VAL A 158 -42.77 8.22 25.79
N PRO A 159 -42.86 7.18 24.94
CA PRO A 159 -42.90 5.81 25.41
C PRO A 159 -41.73 5.54 26.36
N ASN A 160 -42.02 5.06 27.57
CA ASN A 160 -41.04 4.68 28.60
C ASN A 160 -40.19 3.44 28.21
N THR A 161 -40.09 3.15 26.92
CA THR A 161 -39.40 2.01 26.33
C THR A 161 -38.21 2.49 25.51
N TYR A 162 -37.45 3.47 26.00
CA TYR A 162 -36.07 3.61 25.55
C TYR A 162 -35.31 2.39 26.06
N SER A 163 -35.31 1.34 25.24
CA SER A 163 -34.54 0.13 25.46
C SER A 163 -33.07 0.53 25.52
N TYR A 164 -32.44 0.35 26.67
CA TYR A 164 -30.99 0.45 26.82
C TYR A 164 -30.35 -0.44 25.75
N ARG A 165 -29.67 0.18 24.77
CA ARG A 165 -28.93 -0.55 23.74
C ARG A 165 -27.46 -0.51 24.14
N PRO A 166 -26.89 -1.62 24.65
CA PRO A 166 -25.48 -1.66 24.98
C PRO A 166 -24.62 -1.41 23.75
N ILE A 167 -23.51 -0.69 23.97
CA ILE A 167 -22.43 -0.49 23.02
C ILE A 167 -21.21 -1.16 23.62
N ILE A 168 -20.61 -2.11 22.90
CA ILE A 168 -19.50 -2.88 23.44
C ILE A 168 -18.23 -2.41 22.76
N THR A 169 -17.25 -1.93 23.51
CA THR A 169 -15.92 -1.63 22.98
C THR A 169 -14.92 -2.68 23.44
N SER A 170 -14.03 -3.15 22.59
CA SER A 170 -12.91 -4.01 23.00
C SER A 170 -11.57 -3.46 22.59
N PHE A 171 -10.55 -3.68 23.42
CA PHE A 171 -9.16 -3.36 23.13
C PHE A 171 -8.37 -4.65 23.20
N LEU A 172 -7.73 -5.02 22.09
CA LEU A 172 -6.92 -6.22 21.99
C LEU A 172 -5.49 -5.81 21.72
N ASN A 173 -4.59 -6.02 22.68
CA ASN A 173 -3.16 -5.90 22.44
C ASN A 173 -2.61 -7.28 22.07
N PHE A 174 -1.87 -7.35 20.98
CA PHE A 174 -1.33 -8.61 20.50
C PHE A 174 0.06 -8.88 21.09
N ASP A 175 0.46 -10.16 21.12
CA ASP A 175 1.81 -10.61 21.51
C ASP A 175 2.91 -9.89 20.72
N SER A 176 2.60 -9.38 19.53
CA SER A 176 3.51 -8.57 18.72
C SER A 176 3.90 -7.25 19.40
N GLN A 177 3.12 -6.79 20.39
CA GLN A 177 3.22 -5.50 21.09
C GLN A 177 3.24 -4.28 20.15
N ARG A 178 2.83 -4.47 18.90
CA ARG A 178 2.84 -3.46 17.82
C ARG A 178 1.50 -3.28 17.14
N ALA A 179 0.62 -4.25 17.32
CA ALA A 179 -0.74 -4.17 16.86
C ALA A 179 -1.65 -3.95 18.07
N VAL A 180 -2.62 -3.06 17.93
CA VAL A 180 -3.78 -2.98 18.82
C VAL A 180 -5.03 -2.95 17.95
N VAL A 181 -6.00 -3.80 18.29
CA VAL A 181 -7.32 -3.77 17.66
C VAL A 181 -8.32 -3.15 18.62
N PHE A 182 -9.09 -2.20 18.11
CA PHE A 182 -10.20 -1.58 18.80
C PHE A 182 -11.50 -2.02 18.14
N ASP A 183 -12.31 -2.82 18.84
CA ASP A 183 -13.62 -3.26 18.37
C ASP A 183 -14.74 -2.42 18.97
N ILE A 184 -15.81 -2.19 18.22
CA ILE A 184 -17.06 -1.56 18.65
C ILE A 184 -18.22 -2.41 18.15
N GLU A 185 -19.00 -3.02 19.03
CA GLU A 185 -20.16 -3.84 18.68
C GLU A 185 -21.47 -3.13 19.06
N PHE A 186 -22.46 -3.25 18.16
CA PHE A 186 -23.84 -2.80 18.31
C PHE A 186 -24.77 -4.02 18.36
N PRO A 187 -24.80 -4.76 19.48
CA PRO A 187 -25.54 -6.04 19.61
C PRO A 187 -27.03 -5.94 19.28
N HIS A 188 -27.65 -4.77 19.50
CA HIS A 188 -29.07 -4.54 19.22
C HIS A 188 -29.32 -3.63 18.00
N GLY A 189 -28.25 -3.20 17.32
CA GLY A 189 -28.32 -2.26 16.22
C GLY A 189 -28.72 -0.86 16.68
N LEU A 190 -28.68 0.11 15.77
CA LEU A 190 -29.06 1.50 16.04
C LEU A 190 -29.94 2.02 14.89
N PRO A 191 -31.19 2.40 15.14
CA PRO A 191 -32.01 3.14 14.18
C PRO A 191 -31.54 4.61 14.13
N ASN A 192 -31.62 5.25 12.97
CA ASN A 192 -31.29 6.68 12.80
C ASN A 192 -29.86 7.04 13.22
N THR A 193 -28.90 6.19 12.85
CA THR A 193 -27.45 6.42 13.07
C THR A 193 -26.91 7.61 12.28
N SER A 194 -27.63 8.01 11.23
CA SER A 194 -27.44 9.27 10.54
C SER A 194 -28.39 10.33 11.09
N LEU A 195 -27.92 11.55 11.30
CA LEU A 195 -28.74 12.68 11.77
C LEU A 195 -29.84 13.16 10.81
N ALA A 196 -30.21 12.40 9.80
CA ALA A 196 -31.06 12.83 8.69
C ALA A 196 -32.56 13.05 9.01
N LEU A 197 -32.98 13.06 10.28
CA LEU A 197 -34.37 13.42 10.64
C LEU A 197 -34.52 14.88 11.10
N PHE A 198 -33.42 15.61 11.31
CA PHE A 198 -33.42 17.04 11.58
C PHE A 198 -32.30 17.69 10.75
N ASP A 199 -32.45 18.96 10.34
CA ASP A 199 -31.51 19.74 9.49
C ASP A 199 -30.11 19.98 10.12
N TRP A 200 -29.63 19.08 10.98
CA TRP A 200 -28.39 19.20 11.73
C TRP A 200 -27.43 18.10 11.31
N ASP A 201 -26.34 18.48 10.64
CA ASP A 201 -25.29 17.56 10.23
C ASP A 201 -24.46 17.11 11.45
N ALA A 202 -24.55 15.84 11.83
CA ALA A 202 -23.47 15.21 12.58
C ALA A 202 -23.25 13.77 12.12
N THR A 203 -22.20 13.17 12.64
CA THR A 203 -21.79 11.81 12.34
C THR A 203 -21.89 10.97 13.61
N LEU A 204 -22.20 9.67 13.47
CA LEU A 204 -21.87 8.69 14.49
C LEU A 204 -20.34 8.61 14.56
N ALA A 205 -19.74 9.50 15.35
CA ALA A 205 -18.33 9.45 15.60
C ALA A 205 -18.11 8.83 16.97
N THR A 206 -17.87 7.52 16.99
CA THR A 206 -17.12 6.92 18.08
C THR A 206 -15.69 7.42 17.95
N PHE A 207 -15.39 8.52 18.63
CA PHE A 207 -14.03 9.01 18.81
C PHE A 207 -13.50 8.40 20.11
N PRO A 208 -12.80 7.26 20.11
CA PRO A 208 -11.82 7.04 21.15
C PRO A 208 -10.76 8.12 20.96
N SER A 209 -10.78 9.15 21.79
CA SER A 209 -9.67 10.09 21.85
C SER A 209 -8.44 9.37 22.37
N PHE A 210 -7.51 9.02 21.48
CA PHE A 210 -6.28 8.37 21.86
C PHE A 210 -5.32 9.42 22.46
N VAL A 211 -5.08 9.36 23.76
CA VAL A 211 -3.93 10.03 24.37
C VAL A 211 -2.83 8.98 24.55
N MET A 212 -1.97 8.84 23.54
CA MET A 212 -0.75 8.04 23.66
C MET A 212 0.21 8.78 24.58
N THR A 213 0.25 8.38 25.85
CA THR A 213 1.22 8.93 26.80
C THR A 213 2.48 8.09 26.81
N ALA A 214 3.65 8.73 26.77
CA ALA A 214 4.92 8.03 26.85
C ALA A 214 5.05 7.31 28.21
N SER A 215 5.12 5.98 28.19
CA SER A 215 5.64 5.22 29.32
C SER A 215 7.15 5.42 29.41
N SER A 216 7.61 6.25 30.35
CA SER A 216 9.00 6.21 30.79
C SER A 216 9.16 5.02 31.73
N SER A 217 9.40 3.83 31.19
CA SER A 217 9.87 2.70 32.00
C SER A 217 11.31 2.94 32.44
N SER A 218 11.52 3.81 33.43
CA SER A 218 12.75 3.80 34.20
C SER A 218 12.72 2.59 35.11
N SER A 219 13.19 1.44 34.63
CA SER A 219 13.52 0.29 35.48
C SER A 219 14.72 0.67 36.34
N SER A 220 14.49 1.31 37.48
CA SER A 220 15.52 1.49 38.51
C SER A 220 15.76 0.16 39.21
N SER A 221 16.67 -0.65 38.67
CA SER A 221 17.22 -1.81 39.38
C SER A 221 18.23 -1.31 40.43
N SER A 222 17.79 -1.10 41.67
CA SER A 222 18.68 -0.91 42.81
C SER A 222 19.27 -2.25 43.23
N SER A 223 20.46 -2.57 42.72
CA SER A 223 21.27 -3.70 43.19
C SER A 223 22.12 -3.27 44.39
N SER A 224 21.70 -3.64 45.61
CA SER A 224 22.59 -3.66 46.77
C SER A 224 22.37 -4.96 47.54
N GLY A 225 23.19 -5.97 47.25
CA GLY A 225 23.22 -7.24 47.95
C GLY A 225 24.62 -7.82 47.90
N LYS A 226 25.40 -7.60 48.97
CA LYS A 226 26.72 -8.20 49.19
C LYS A 226 26.57 -9.72 49.26
N SER A 227 27.29 -10.44 48.40
CA SER A 227 27.47 -11.89 48.49
C SER A 227 28.73 -12.23 49.28
N THR A 228 28.55 -12.84 50.45
CA THR A 228 29.59 -13.62 51.13
C THR A 228 29.48 -15.08 50.69
N GLU A 229 30.64 -15.65 50.34
CA GLU A 229 30.87 -17.06 50.08
C GLU A 229 30.50 -17.94 51.29
N SER A 230 29.91 -19.11 51.05
CA SER A 230 30.37 -20.38 51.65
C SER A 230 29.53 -21.58 51.15
N SER A 231 30.18 -22.42 50.34
CA SER A 231 30.36 -23.86 50.55
C SER A 231 29.17 -24.83 50.76
N VAL A 232 29.18 -25.87 49.92
CA VAL A 232 29.10 -27.32 50.29
C VAL A 232 27.72 -28.01 50.35
N SER A 233 27.48 -28.74 49.25
CA SER A 233 27.18 -30.19 49.17
C SER A 233 25.79 -30.79 49.43
N ARG A 234 25.42 -31.60 48.43
CA ARG A 234 24.99 -33.01 48.45
C ARG A 234 23.63 -33.40 49.07
N ARG A 235 22.88 -34.13 48.19
CA ARG A 235 21.95 -35.26 48.44
C ARG A 235 20.69 -34.87 49.25
N GLY A 236 19.48 -35.31 48.94
CA GLY A 236 18.96 -36.34 48.05
C GLY A 236 17.74 -36.98 48.73
N GLY A 237 16.68 -37.29 47.97
CA GLY A 237 15.72 -38.36 48.28
C GLY A 237 14.46 -38.06 49.12
N GLY A 238 13.38 -38.77 48.75
CA GLY A 238 12.13 -39.04 49.51
C GLY A 238 11.06 -37.96 49.38
N SER A 239 9.87 -38.18 48.78
CA SER A 239 8.73 -39.01 49.24
C SER A 239 8.23 -38.56 50.63
N ASP A 240 6.96 -38.27 50.93
CA ASP A 240 5.68 -38.88 50.58
C ASP A 240 4.49 -37.93 50.89
N ASN A 241 3.33 -38.23 50.30
CA ASN A 241 1.93 -38.20 50.80
C ASN A 241 1.56 -37.26 51.97
N ALA A 242 0.59 -36.35 51.83
CA ALA A 242 -0.89 -36.52 51.77
C ALA A 242 -1.58 -36.24 53.13
N ASP A 243 -2.78 -35.67 53.00
CA ASP A 243 -3.92 -35.62 53.95
C ASP A 243 -4.26 -34.31 54.72
N ASN A 244 -5.43 -33.78 54.32
CA ASN A 244 -6.60 -33.31 55.10
C ASN A 244 -6.51 -31.98 55.89
N ALA A 245 -7.32 -30.96 55.53
CA ALA A 245 -8.71 -30.67 55.99
C ALA A 245 -8.68 -29.95 57.37
N ASP A 246 -9.41 -28.89 57.73
CA ASP A 246 -10.66 -28.28 57.30
C ASP A 246 -10.72 -26.81 57.79
N ASP A 247 -11.54 -26.02 57.10
CA ASP A 247 -12.52 -25.00 57.55
C ASP A 247 -12.23 -23.75 58.41
N ASN A 248 -12.91 -22.68 57.93
CA ASN A 248 -13.51 -21.52 58.59
C ASN A 248 -12.63 -20.34 59.01
N GLU A 249 -12.72 -19.24 58.25
CA GLU A 249 -13.46 -18.03 58.66
C GLU A 249 -13.48 -16.97 57.53
N SER A 250 -14.69 -16.47 57.26
CA SER A 250 -15.00 -15.21 56.56
C SER A 250 -15.46 -14.17 57.61
N PRO A 251 -15.77 -12.89 57.31
CA PRO A 251 -15.43 -11.98 56.19
C PRO A 251 -14.93 -10.60 56.71
N LEU A 252 -14.51 -9.67 55.82
CA LEU A 252 -14.92 -8.23 55.78
C LEU A 252 -13.90 -7.31 55.08
N ASP A 253 -14.45 -6.58 54.11
CA ASP A 253 -14.28 -5.16 53.77
C ASP A 253 -12.89 -4.53 53.57
N GLY A 254 -12.77 -3.89 52.41
CA GLY A 254 -11.81 -2.81 52.21
C GLY A 254 -11.50 -2.52 50.76
N ALA A 255 -12.52 -2.06 50.01
CA ALA A 255 -12.39 -1.55 48.65
C ALA A 255 -11.15 -0.66 48.48
N LYS A 256 -10.16 -1.15 47.74
CA LYS A 256 -9.19 -0.33 47.01
C LYS A 256 -9.43 -0.55 45.54
N GLN A 257 -10.50 0.07 45.04
CA GLN A 257 -10.68 0.29 43.61
C GLN A 257 -9.54 1.19 43.16
N LYS A 258 -8.50 0.56 42.62
CA LYS A 258 -7.31 1.23 42.09
C LYS A 258 -7.16 0.87 40.63
N ASP A 259 -8.22 1.09 39.87
CA ASP A 259 -8.21 0.91 38.42
C ASP A 259 -8.18 2.30 37.78
N THR A 260 -6.99 2.91 37.80
CA THR A 260 -6.72 4.01 36.87
C THR A 260 -6.48 3.37 35.52
N TYR A 261 -7.57 3.30 34.76
CA TYR A 261 -7.68 2.80 33.41
C TYR A 261 -6.84 3.66 32.46
N PHE A 262 -5.84 3.06 31.80
CA PHE A 262 -5.38 3.51 30.49
C PHE A 262 -5.08 2.29 29.62
N PRO A 263 -5.49 2.29 28.34
CA PRO A 263 -5.08 1.26 27.37
C PRO A 263 -3.55 1.19 27.26
N PRO A 264 -2.97 0.12 26.68
CA PRO A 264 -1.53 0.03 26.43
C PRO A 264 -1.00 1.34 25.85
N THR A 265 0.04 1.88 26.48
CA THR A 265 0.65 3.15 26.11
C THR A 265 1.61 2.91 24.96
N PHE A 266 1.25 3.36 23.76
CA PHE A 266 2.20 3.45 22.65
C PHE A 266 3.28 4.51 22.94
N PRO A 267 4.51 4.35 22.44
CA PRO A 267 5.58 5.31 22.68
C PRO A 267 5.29 6.67 22.01
N SER A 268 5.11 7.71 22.83
CA SER A 268 5.19 9.16 22.51
C SER A 268 4.16 9.80 21.57
N ALA A 269 4.07 11.13 21.66
CA ALA A 269 3.20 11.98 20.86
C ALA A 269 3.50 11.82 19.36
N LEU A 270 2.54 11.28 18.61
CA LEU A 270 2.57 11.26 17.16
C LEU A 270 2.00 12.57 16.65
N SER A 271 2.71 13.24 15.74
CA SER A 271 2.03 14.20 14.87
C SER A 271 1.26 13.43 13.78
N TRP A 272 0.39 14.14 13.08
CA TRP A 272 -0.53 13.58 12.11
C TRP A 272 -0.15 14.09 10.73
N GLU A 273 -0.15 13.20 9.73
CA GLU A 273 -0.08 13.61 8.33
C GLU A 273 -0.86 12.64 7.42
N GLY A 274 -2.18 12.87 7.37
CA GLY A 274 -3.08 12.45 6.29
C GLY A 274 -3.32 10.95 6.03
N SER A 275 -4.15 10.73 5.01
CA SER A 275 -4.47 9.43 4.41
C SER A 275 -3.63 9.30 3.14
N PHE A 276 -3.21 8.09 2.75
CA PHE A 276 -2.47 7.82 1.49
C PHE A 276 -3.18 8.26 0.20
N VAL A 277 -4.36 8.85 0.31
CA VAL A 277 -5.15 9.37 -0.81
C VAL A 277 -5.26 10.90 -0.78
N GLN A 278 -4.73 11.58 0.25
CA GLN A 278 -4.83 13.05 0.39
C GLN A 278 -3.67 13.80 1.09
N SER A 279 -2.61 13.15 1.57
CA SER A 279 -1.34 13.83 1.90
C SER A 279 -0.29 13.29 0.92
N VAL A 280 0.31 14.03 0.00
CA VAL A 280 0.78 15.42 -0.02
C VAL A 280 0.74 15.88 -1.50
N ARG A 281 0.62 17.20 -1.72
CA ARG A 281 0.55 17.95 -3.00
C ARG A 281 -0.85 18.20 -3.54
N ARG A 282 -1.03 19.46 -3.94
CA ARG A 282 -2.29 20.20 -4.11
C ARG A 282 -3.27 19.69 -5.20
N LEU A 283 -3.14 18.47 -5.73
CA LEU A 283 -3.81 18.12 -7.00
C LEU A 283 -4.48 16.73 -7.11
N SER A 284 -4.49 15.87 -6.10
CA SER A 284 -5.28 14.62 -6.19
C SER A 284 -6.77 14.83 -5.87
N VAL A 285 -7.57 15.03 -6.92
CA VAL A 285 -9.06 15.10 -6.84
C VAL A 285 -9.65 13.67 -6.83
N GLY A 286 -9.31 12.89 -5.81
CA GLY A 286 -9.77 11.50 -5.63
C GLY A 286 -10.70 11.30 -4.43
N PRO A 287 -11.51 10.22 -4.41
CA PRO A 287 -12.36 9.88 -3.26
C PRO A 287 -11.52 9.57 -2.01
N ARG A 288 -11.89 10.20 -0.88
CA ARG A 288 -11.20 10.13 0.41
C ARG A 288 -11.46 8.79 1.12
N GLY A 289 -10.45 8.10 1.65
CA GLY A 289 -10.73 6.95 2.55
C GLY A 289 -9.67 5.85 2.74
N GLY A 290 -8.37 6.12 2.56
CA GLY A 290 -7.31 5.13 2.77
C GLY A 290 -6.93 4.93 4.24
N PRO A 291 -6.02 3.99 4.56
CA PRO A 291 -5.47 3.91 5.90
C PRO A 291 -4.86 5.26 6.27
N THR A 292 -4.99 5.61 7.54
CA THR A 292 -4.44 6.84 8.09
C THR A 292 -3.04 6.55 8.61
N VAL A 293 -2.09 7.41 8.29
CA VAL A 293 -0.71 7.28 8.78
C VAL A 293 -0.45 8.35 9.83
N PHE A 294 0.12 7.94 10.94
CA PHE A 294 0.55 8.81 12.01
C PHE A 294 2.06 8.67 12.16
N TYR A 295 2.76 9.79 12.22
CA TYR A 295 4.19 9.83 12.47
C TYR A 295 4.55 11.21 12.98
N ASN A 296 5.60 11.29 13.80
CA ASN A 296 6.16 12.57 14.18
C ASN A 296 6.94 13.16 13.00
N ALA A 297 6.38 14.14 12.29
CA ALA A 297 7.02 14.79 11.16
C ALA A 297 8.23 15.64 11.58
N SER A 298 8.30 16.05 12.86
CA SER A 298 9.52 16.61 13.45
C SER A 298 10.56 15.54 13.84
N ASP A 299 10.16 14.27 13.92
CA ASP A 299 11.11 13.16 14.02
C ASP A 299 11.64 12.86 12.64
N ALA A 300 12.80 13.46 12.34
CA ALA A 300 13.52 13.19 11.12
C ALA A 300 13.62 11.69 10.86
N SER A 301 13.83 10.83 11.87
CA SER A 301 14.03 9.39 11.65
C SER A 301 12.78 8.58 11.30
N LEU A 302 11.57 9.15 11.40
CA LEU A 302 10.30 8.42 11.25
C LEU A 302 10.31 7.12 12.09
N LYS A 303 10.83 7.19 13.32
CA LYS A 303 11.10 5.98 14.12
C LYS A 303 9.82 5.26 14.49
N THR A 304 8.79 6.03 14.80
CA THR A 304 7.45 5.54 15.12
C THR A 304 6.51 6.04 14.06
N VAL A 305 6.17 5.13 13.14
CA VAL A 305 5.06 5.30 12.22
C VAL A 305 3.96 4.35 12.68
N VAL A 306 2.75 4.87 12.83
CA VAL A 306 1.56 4.08 13.14
C VAL A 306 0.61 4.17 11.96
N VAL A 307 0.22 3.01 11.43
CA VAL A 307 -0.82 2.93 10.40
C VAL A 307 -2.11 2.49 11.07
N ALA A 308 -3.18 3.23 10.85
CA ALA A 308 -4.52 2.85 11.27
C ALA A 308 -5.38 2.51 10.07
N SER A 309 -6.02 1.36 10.14
CA SER A 309 -6.99 0.93 9.14
C SER A 309 -8.15 0.22 9.81
N PRO A 310 -9.31 0.15 9.15
CA PRO A 310 -10.25 -0.91 9.48
C PRO A 310 -9.53 -2.26 9.47
N PHE A 311 -9.87 -3.07 10.45
CA PHE A 311 -9.35 -4.41 10.57
C PHE A 311 -10.48 -5.39 10.71
N VAL A 312 -10.18 -6.62 10.38
CA VAL A 312 -11.14 -7.70 10.37
C VAL A 312 -10.45 -8.91 11.01
N PRO A 313 -10.53 -9.05 12.35
CA PRO A 313 -10.22 -10.31 12.98
C PRO A 313 -11.37 -11.28 12.73
N SER A 314 -11.05 -12.49 12.27
CA SER A 314 -12.00 -13.60 12.32
C SER A 314 -12.21 -14.02 13.77
N ILE A 315 -13.40 -13.75 14.30
CA ILE A 315 -13.80 -14.26 15.61
C ILE A 315 -14.46 -15.62 15.38
N HIS A 316 -13.80 -16.67 15.88
CA HIS A 316 -14.39 -18.00 15.96
C HIS A 316 -15.74 -17.96 16.69
N LYS A 317 -16.75 -18.62 16.12
CA LYS A 317 -18.02 -18.90 16.79
C LYS A 317 -17.76 -19.44 18.20
N LYS A 318 -18.13 -18.67 19.23
CA LYS A 318 -18.36 -19.24 20.56
C LYS A 318 -19.57 -20.18 20.47
N ASN A 319 -19.37 -21.38 20.97
CA ASN A 319 -20.29 -22.51 20.95
C ASN A 319 -21.72 -22.13 21.35
N GLY A 320 -22.68 -22.69 20.61
CA GLY A 320 -23.98 -23.07 21.15
C GLY A 320 -25.12 -22.08 20.97
N LEU A 321 -25.68 -22.02 19.75
CA LEU A 321 -27.13 -22.00 19.50
C LEU A 321 -27.34 -22.26 18.01
N GLN A 322 -27.59 -23.54 17.72
CA GLN A 322 -27.79 -24.12 16.40
C GLN A 322 -29.30 -24.15 16.15
N ASN A 323 -29.77 -23.59 15.03
CA ASN A 323 -30.94 -24.03 14.24
C ASN A 323 -31.45 -22.91 13.31
N ASP A 324 -30.65 -22.49 12.33
CA ASP A 324 -31.24 -22.06 11.06
C ASP A 324 -30.31 -22.34 9.88
N ALA A 325 -30.84 -23.07 8.90
CA ALA A 325 -30.13 -23.64 7.78
C ALA A 325 -30.07 -22.65 6.61
N ARG A 326 -29.11 -21.72 6.64
CA ARG A 326 -28.52 -21.12 5.43
C ARG A 326 -27.03 -20.80 5.70
N PRO A 327 -26.10 -21.23 4.83
CA PRO A 327 -24.70 -20.88 4.97
C PRO A 327 -24.51 -19.45 4.44
N HIS A 328 -24.90 -18.45 5.23
CA HIS A 328 -24.47 -17.09 4.97
C HIS A 328 -23.01 -16.98 5.43
N LEU A 329 -22.10 -16.82 4.48
CA LEU A 329 -20.78 -16.25 4.67
C LEU A 329 -20.95 -14.90 5.38
N ARG A 330 -20.89 -14.91 6.71
CA ARG A 330 -21.00 -13.71 7.54
C ARG A 330 -19.62 -13.34 8.03
N HIS A 331 -18.86 -12.56 7.28
CA HIS A 331 -17.59 -12.02 7.77
C HIS A 331 -17.23 -10.72 7.02
N HIS A 332 -17.63 -9.61 7.67
CA HIS A 332 -17.02 -8.26 7.75
C HIS A 332 -17.08 -7.32 6.53
N PHE A 333 -17.76 -6.16 6.71
CA PHE A 333 -17.27 -4.78 6.47
C PHE A 333 -18.42 -3.76 6.73
N ASN A 334 -18.55 -3.19 7.94
CA ASN A 334 -19.52 -2.12 8.21
C ASN A 334 -18.84 -0.74 8.27
N GLN A 335 -18.71 -0.17 7.07
CA GLN A 335 -19.06 1.20 6.62
C GLN A 335 -18.64 2.45 7.41
N PHE A 336 -17.95 3.33 6.69
CA PHE A 336 -17.29 4.57 7.09
C PHE A 336 -18.15 5.82 6.77
N THR A 337 -17.99 6.90 7.54
CA THR A 337 -18.74 8.20 7.48
C THR A 337 -17.74 9.37 7.66
N ALA A 338 -17.78 10.59 7.07
CA ALA A 338 -18.84 11.52 6.65
C ALA A 338 -18.46 12.40 5.43
N GLY A 339 -19.43 13.22 4.97
CA GLY A 339 -19.43 14.09 3.79
C GLY A 339 -18.49 15.31 3.73
N ASN A 340 -18.52 15.98 2.57
CA ASN A 340 -17.57 16.97 2.05
C ASN A 340 -17.81 18.42 2.56
N ASN A 341 -16.72 19.20 2.70
CA ASN A 341 -16.59 20.69 2.75
C ASN A 341 -15.82 21.28 3.96
N LYS A 342 -14.47 21.26 3.95
CA LYS A 342 -13.57 22.37 4.37
C LYS A 342 -12.07 21.99 4.38
N ASP A 343 -11.26 23.04 4.22
CA ASP A 343 -9.79 23.09 4.14
C ASP A 343 -9.11 22.83 5.51
N TRP A 344 -7.90 22.25 5.50
CA TRP A 344 -7.25 21.62 6.68
C TRP A 344 -6.06 22.41 7.26
N THR A 345 -6.16 23.74 7.36
CA THR A 345 -5.09 24.59 7.93
C THR A 345 -5.38 25.11 9.35
N GLY A 346 -6.08 24.35 10.20
CA GLY A 346 -5.81 24.42 11.64
C GLY A 346 -6.93 24.77 12.64
N THR A 347 -8.14 24.22 12.56
CA THR A 347 -9.13 24.30 13.69
C THR A 347 -10.20 23.17 13.72
N ILE A 348 -10.03 21.99 13.11
CA ILE A 348 -11.13 20.96 12.98
C ILE A 348 -10.54 19.51 13.13
N PRO A 349 -11.29 18.47 13.59
CA PRO A 349 -10.77 17.23 14.21
C PRO A 349 -9.77 16.41 13.40
N ALA A 350 -8.77 15.89 14.12
CA ALA A 350 -7.65 15.08 13.65
C ALA A 350 -7.95 13.58 13.38
N PHE A 351 -9.23 13.17 13.31
CA PHE A 351 -9.59 11.76 13.10
C PHE A 351 -10.78 11.65 12.13
N SER A 352 -10.55 11.10 10.94
CA SER A 352 -11.63 10.69 10.03
C SER A 352 -11.17 9.52 9.17
N PRO A 353 -11.23 8.28 9.70
CA PRO A 353 -11.12 7.11 8.85
C PRO A 353 -12.43 6.95 8.05
N GLY A 354 -12.43 7.45 6.82
CA GLY A 354 -13.25 6.94 5.72
C GLY A 354 -14.59 7.61 5.38
N LEU A 355 -14.81 7.75 4.07
CA LEU A 355 -16.02 7.92 3.22
C LEU A 355 -17.23 8.78 3.65
N SER A 356 -17.79 9.44 2.65
CA SER A 356 -19.03 10.23 2.69
C SER A 356 -20.28 9.38 2.38
N GLY A 357 -21.07 9.01 3.39
CA GLY A 357 -22.36 8.32 3.21
C GLY A 357 -23.27 8.41 4.45
N ARG A 358 -24.60 8.26 4.26
CA ARG A 358 -25.63 8.35 5.33
C ARG A 358 -26.11 6.93 5.70
N LEU A 359 -25.58 6.37 6.79
CA LEU A 359 -26.11 5.13 7.37
C LEU A 359 -27.46 5.37 8.04
N LYS A 360 -28.57 4.97 7.40
CA LYS A 360 -29.92 5.09 7.99
C LYS A 360 -30.12 4.17 9.20
N THR A 361 -29.56 2.97 9.17
CA THR A 361 -29.68 1.98 10.26
C THR A 361 -28.45 1.09 10.35
N ILE A 362 -27.96 0.83 11.56
CA ILE A 362 -27.00 -0.25 11.83
C ILE A 362 -27.79 -1.49 12.29
N ARG A 363 -27.66 -2.62 11.60
CA ARG A 363 -28.34 -3.88 11.97
C ARG A 363 -27.80 -4.40 13.31
N ALA A 364 -28.63 -5.17 14.02
CA ALA A 364 -28.22 -5.84 15.25
C ALA A 364 -27.06 -6.82 15.00
N GLY A 365 -26.08 -6.82 15.90
CA GLY A 365 -24.91 -7.70 15.85
C GLY A 365 -23.79 -7.21 14.93
N VAL A 366 -23.83 -5.95 14.50
CA VAL A 366 -22.73 -5.32 13.74
C VAL A 366 -21.58 -4.97 14.68
N ALA A 367 -20.34 -5.24 14.24
CA ALA A 367 -19.12 -4.80 14.92
C ALA A 367 -18.18 -4.08 13.94
N GLN A 368 -17.45 -3.09 14.42
CA GLN A 368 -16.41 -2.37 13.70
C GLN A 368 -15.08 -2.53 14.43
N SER A 369 -14.02 -2.89 13.72
CA SER A 369 -12.69 -3.00 14.29
C SER A 369 -11.70 -2.06 13.60
N ILE A 370 -10.82 -1.43 14.37
CA ILE A 370 -9.71 -0.61 13.87
C ILE A 370 -8.41 -1.26 14.32
N LEU A 371 -7.52 -1.60 13.39
CA LEU A 371 -6.15 -1.98 13.70
C LEU A 371 -5.27 -0.75 13.66
N LEU A 372 -4.59 -0.52 14.77
CA LEU A 372 -3.44 0.36 14.87
C LEU A 372 -2.19 -0.52 14.79
N TYR A 373 -1.28 -0.19 13.87
CA TYR A 373 -0.04 -0.93 13.67
C TYR A 373 1.16 0.00 13.76
N GLU A 374 2.02 -0.20 14.77
CA GLU A 374 3.29 0.49 14.92
C GLU A 374 4.39 -0.25 14.14
N GLY A 375 5.03 0.46 13.20
CA GLY A 375 6.12 -0.05 12.38
C GLY A 375 7.33 -0.50 13.20
N SER A 376 7.93 -1.62 12.79
CA SER A 376 9.10 -2.20 13.46
C SER A 376 10.42 -1.59 13.07
N SER A 377 10.48 -1.14 11.83
CA SER A 377 11.63 -0.56 11.20
C SER A 377 11.22 0.84 10.77
N GLY A 378 11.94 1.86 11.24
CA GLY A 378 11.53 3.25 11.01
C GLY A 378 11.25 3.53 9.53
N GLY A 379 10.42 4.53 9.26
CA GLY A 379 10.02 4.88 7.90
C GLY A 379 8.67 4.30 7.48
N ILE A 380 8.01 5.02 6.57
CA ILE A 380 6.63 4.75 6.18
C ILE A 380 6.56 3.55 5.24
N THR A 381 7.49 3.43 4.29
CA THR A 381 7.52 2.31 3.34
C THR A 381 7.62 0.97 4.07
N ALA A 382 8.50 0.91 5.07
CA ALA A 382 8.71 -0.27 5.89
C ALA A 382 7.47 -0.65 6.71
N THR A 383 6.89 0.35 7.38
CA THR A 383 5.68 0.19 8.17
C THR A 383 4.51 -0.28 7.32
N MET A 384 4.38 0.22 6.08
CA MET A 384 3.35 -0.20 5.14
C MET A 384 3.52 -1.64 4.67
N GLU A 385 4.75 -2.11 4.44
CA GLU A 385 5.00 -3.52 4.10
C GLU A 385 4.58 -4.43 5.25
N GLU A 386 4.96 -4.07 6.48
CA GLU A 386 4.68 -4.85 7.68
C GLU A 386 3.17 -4.90 7.98
N TRP A 387 2.52 -3.74 7.96
CA TRP A 387 1.06 -3.62 8.09
C TRP A 387 0.34 -4.39 6.97
N GLY A 388 0.79 -4.25 5.72
CA GLY A 388 0.24 -4.96 4.57
C GLY A 388 0.39 -6.48 4.70
N THR A 389 1.54 -6.95 5.19
CA THR A 389 1.79 -8.37 5.49
C THR A 389 0.83 -8.89 6.56
N VAL A 390 0.58 -8.11 7.61
CA VAL A 390 -0.40 -8.43 8.64
C VAL A 390 -1.81 -8.55 8.04
N MET A 391 -2.23 -7.57 7.23
CA MET A 391 -3.56 -7.57 6.59
C MET A 391 -3.75 -8.77 5.65
N GLN A 392 -2.76 -9.05 4.81
CA GLN A 392 -2.76 -10.21 3.90
C GLN A 392 -2.80 -11.53 4.67
N THR A 393 -2.02 -11.66 5.75
CA THR A 393 -1.98 -12.89 6.55
C THR A 393 -3.32 -13.12 7.26
N ALA A 394 -3.91 -12.08 7.84
CA ALA A 394 -5.21 -12.15 8.48
C ALA A 394 -6.32 -12.57 7.48
N SER A 395 -6.26 -12.09 6.24
CA SER A 395 -7.20 -12.47 5.18
C SER A 395 -7.03 -13.94 4.74
N SER A 396 -5.80 -14.41 4.50
CA SER A 396 -5.50 -15.77 4.02
C SER A 396 -6.00 -16.89 4.93
N LEU A 397 -5.90 -16.70 6.26
CA LEU A 397 -6.25 -17.73 7.23
C LEU A 397 -7.77 -17.99 7.26
N ASN A 398 -8.59 -17.04 6.80
CA ASN A 398 -10.03 -17.21 6.67
C ASN A 398 -10.42 -18.18 5.56
N LEU A 399 -9.70 -18.17 4.43
CA LEU A 399 -9.98 -19.06 3.29
C LEU A 399 -9.73 -20.53 3.63
N SER A 400 -8.71 -20.82 4.46
CA SER A 400 -8.33 -22.19 4.84
C SER A 400 -9.34 -22.89 5.75
N SER A 401 -10.08 -22.13 6.57
CA SER A 401 -11.00 -22.68 7.57
C SER A 401 -12.26 -23.34 6.99
N ASN A 402 -12.55 -23.12 5.70
CA ASN A 402 -13.67 -23.76 5.00
C ASN A 402 -13.26 -25.02 4.20
N SER A 403 -11.98 -25.43 4.22
CA SER A 403 -11.52 -26.65 3.55
C SER A 403 -11.44 -27.80 4.56
N THR A 404 -12.57 -28.47 4.80
CA THR A 404 -12.63 -29.67 5.64
C THR A 404 -11.90 -30.87 5.00
N SER A 405 -11.00 -31.44 5.78
CA SER A 405 -10.58 -32.85 5.83
C SER A 405 -9.83 -33.47 4.64
N ILE A 406 -8.50 -33.47 4.72
CA ILE A 406 -7.72 -34.71 4.59
C ILE A 406 -6.71 -34.77 5.74
N LEU A 407 -6.95 -35.70 6.66
CA LEU A 407 -6.05 -36.03 7.76
C LEU A 407 -4.75 -36.64 7.22
N SER A 408 -3.60 -36.08 7.59
CA SER A 408 -2.34 -36.81 7.65
C SER A 408 -1.68 -36.61 9.02
N THR A 409 -1.27 -37.73 9.60
CA THR A 409 -0.77 -37.96 10.96
C THR A 409 0.53 -37.20 11.29
N PRO A 410 0.74 -36.82 12.57
CA PRO A 410 1.94 -36.10 13.00
C PRO A 410 3.07 -37.05 13.41
N GLY A 411 4.26 -36.86 12.84
CA GLY A 411 5.49 -37.45 13.36
C GLY A 411 6.70 -37.28 12.46
N SER A 412 7.50 -36.23 12.66
CA SER A 412 8.97 -36.30 12.78
C SER A 412 9.64 -34.91 12.74
N SER A 413 10.40 -34.66 13.81
CA SER A 413 11.63 -33.87 14.02
C SER A 413 12.04 -32.63 13.20
N ARG A 414 12.40 -31.60 14.00
CA ARG A 414 13.27 -30.43 13.80
C ARG A 414 14.32 -30.51 12.68
N LEU A 415 14.25 -29.54 11.74
CA LEU A 415 15.38 -28.96 11.01
C LEU A 415 15.18 -27.43 10.86
N ALA A 416 16.30 -26.73 10.68
CA ALA A 416 16.52 -25.28 10.73
C ALA A 416 15.72 -24.43 9.70
N PRO A 417 15.61 -23.10 9.88
CA PRO A 417 14.81 -22.26 8.99
C PRO A 417 15.58 -21.94 7.69
N ASP A 418 15.32 -22.70 6.64
CA ASP A 418 15.68 -22.32 5.27
C ASP A 418 14.54 -21.51 4.63
N ASN A 419 14.93 -20.35 4.07
CA ASN A 419 14.11 -19.27 3.51
C ASN A 419 13.36 -19.60 2.19
N ALA A 420 12.89 -20.83 1.98
CA ALA A 420 12.31 -21.25 0.70
C ALA A 420 10.81 -21.60 0.71
N GLU A 421 10.16 -21.74 1.87
CA GLU A 421 8.74 -22.17 1.95
C GLU A 421 7.77 -21.17 2.60
N ARG A 422 8.14 -19.88 2.69
CA ARG A 422 7.20 -18.80 3.07
C ARG A 422 6.28 -18.34 1.91
N ASN A 423 6.16 -19.15 0.86
CA ASN A 423 5.66 -18.73 -0.46
C ASN A 423 4.30 -19.31 -0.87
N THR A 424 3.50 -19.80 0.08
CA THR A 424 2.06 -20.00 -0.10
C THR A 424 1.30 -18.77 0.38
N LYS A 425 1.78 -17.56 0.03
CA LYS A 425 0.90 -16.37 -0.01
C LYS A 425 -0.19 -16.72 -1.01
N ASP A 426 -1.47 -16.67 -0.59
CA ASP A 426 -2.63 -16.88 -1.46
C ASP A 426 -2.50 -16.00 -2.70
N LYS A 427 -2.00 -16.64 -3.76
CA LYS A 427 -1.36 -15.95 -4.86
C LYS A 427 -2.48 -15.36 -5.70
N LYS A 428 -2.47 -14.03 -5.85
CA LYS A 428 -3.20 -13.41 -6.96
C LYS A 428 -2.98 -14.26 -8.21
N ILE A 429 -4.04 -14.57 -8.94
CA ILE A 429 -3.93 -15.48 -10.07
C ILE A 429 -2.99 -14.91 -11.13
N LYS A 430 -2.46 -15.75 -12.02
CA LYS A 430 -1.54 -15.28 -13.06
C LYS A 430 -2.25 -14.29 -13.97
N ASP A 431 -1.54 -13.23 -14.31
CA ASP A 431 -2.06 -12.14 -15.14
C ASP A 431 -1.06 -11.81 -16.24
N VAL A 432 -1.45 -12.08 -17.49
CA VAL A 432 -0.60 -11.81 -18.67
C VAL A 432 -0.23 -10.33 -18.77
N THR A 433 -1.11 -9.44 -18.29
CA THR A 433 -0.89 -8.00 -18.35
C THR A 433 0.27 -7.55 -17.44
N LEU A 434 0.60 -8.33 -16.41
CA LEU A 434 1.72 -8.10 -15.49
C LEU A 434 3.02 -8.81 -15.92
N GLU A 435 2.97 -9.62 -16.99
CA GLU A 435 4.10 -10.44 -17.45
C GLU A 435 4.66 -9.97 -18.78
N LYS A 436 3.80 -9.47 -19.67
CA LYS A 436 4.14 -9.10 -21.05
C LYS A 436 3.83 -7.63 -21.31
N ILE A 437 4.59 -7.02 -22.21
CA ILE A 437 4.20 -5.75 -22.81
C ILE A 437 2.92 -5.93 -23.62
N GLY A 438 2.01 -4.97 -23.56
CA GLY A 438 0.79 -4.97 -24.33
C GLY A 438 0.65 -3.75 -25.20
N TYR A 439 -0.45 -3.70 -25.93
CA TYR A 439 -0.98 -2.49 -26.53
C TYR A 439 -2.28 -2.11 -25.82
N GLN A 440 -2.49 -0.83 -25.50
CA GLN A 440 -3.69 -0.34 -24.82
C GLN A 440 -4.46 0.62 -25.72
N THR A 441 -5.79 0.57 -25.66
CA THR A 441 -6.71 1.45 -26.40
C THR A 441 -7.57 2.29 -25.45
N ASP A 442 -6.96 2.67 -24.33
CA ASP A 442 -7.61 3.43 -23.27
C ASP A 442 -7.63 4.94 -23.55
N ASN A 443 -8.29 5.72 -22.71
CA ASN A 443 -8.41 7.16 -22.80
C ASN A 443 -7.02 7.85 -22.84
N GLY A 444 -6.73 8.54 -23.94
CA GLY A 444 -5.41 9.09 -24.24
C GLY A 444 -4.56 8.25 -25.20
N ALA A 445 -5.02 7.05 -25.61
CA ALA A 445 -4.37 6.23 -26.63
C ALA A 445 -4.63 6.72 -28.07
N MET A 446 -3.71 6.44 -29.01
CA MET A 446 -3.91 6.80 -30.43
C MET A 446 -5.18 6.21 -31.02
N TYR A 447 -5.47 4.94 -30.72
CA TYR A 447 -6.65 4.24 -31.25
C TYR A 447 -7.77 4.14 -30.20
N CYS A 448 -7.79 5.05 -29.23
CA CYS A 448 -8.95 5.22 -28.36
C CYS A 448 -10.16 5.66 -29.20
N PHE A 449 -11.30 4.97 -29.04
CA PHE A 449 -12.52 5.20 -29.84
C PHE A 449 -12.30 5.24 -31.36
N CYS A 450 -11.25 4.56 -31.84
CA CYS A 450 -10.75 4.52 -33.21
C CYS A 450 -11.69 5.11 -34.26
N ARG A 451 -11.27 6.21 -34.90
CA ARG A 451 -12.09 7.00 -35.85
C ARG A 451 -11.95 6.54 -37.30
N GLN A 452 -11.11 5.52 -37.53
CA GLN A 452 -10.85 4.95 -38.84
C GLN A 452 -12.03 4.08 -39.27
N SER A 453 -12.25 3.96 -40.59
CA SER A 453 -13.37 3.18 -41.11
C SER A 453 -13.21 1.66 -40.93
N ASN A 454 -12.04 1.16 -40.54
CA ASN A 454 -11.80 -0.26 -40.26
C ASN A 454 -10.74 -0.45 -39.17
N CYS A 455 -11.15 -0.25 -37.93
CA CYS A 455 -10.34 -0.34 -36.73
C CYS A 455 -9.83 -1.75 -36.44
N SER A 456 -10.58 -2.79 -36.81
CA SER A 456 -10.09 -4.17 -36.74
C SER A 456 -8.82 -4.34 -37.58
N GLU A 457 -8.81 -3.83 -38.81
CA GLU A 457 -7.64 -3.88 -39.68
C GLU A 457 -6.48 -3.02 -39.16
N VAL A 458 -6.76 -1.81 -38.67
CA VAL A 458 -5.73 -0.92 -38.10
C VAL A 458 -5.01 -1.58 -36.93
N LEU A 459 -5.72 -2.20 -35.99
CA LEU A 459 -5.10 -2.85 -34.83
C LEU A 459 -4.34 -4.13 -35.21
N LEU A 460 -4.78 -4.85 -36.25
CA LEU A 460 -4.00 -5.98 -36.80
C LEU A 460 -2.70 -5.49 -37.43
N GLN A 461 -2.76 -4.44 -38.23
CA GLN A 461 -1.58 -3.82 -38.85
C GLN A 461 -0.64 -3.22 -37.79
N GLU A 462 -1.18 -2.65 -36.71
CA GLU A 462 -0.37 -2.14 -35.59
C GLU A 462 0.42 -3.28 -34.95
N LYS A 463 -0.22 -4.41 -34.68
CA LYS A 463 0.46 -5.60 -34.15
C LYS A 463 1.52 -6.12 -35.12
N GLU A 464 1.22 -6.20 -36.42
CA GLU A 464 2.20 -6.61 -37.44
C GLU A 464 3.39 -5.64 -37.52
N TYR A 465 3.13 -4.34 -37.42
CA TYR A 465 4.15 -3.31 -37.36
C TYR A 465 5.04 -3.47 -36.12
N LEU A 466 4.46 -3.59 -34.93
CA LEU A 466 5.19 -3.79 -33.67
C LEU A 466 6.05 -5.07 -33.71
N ASP A 467 5.51 -6.18 -34.24
CA ASP A 467 6.28 -7.40 -34.46
C ASP A 467 7.47 -7.17 -35.41
N SER A 468 7.26 -6.42 -36.50
CA SER A 468 8.29 -6.14 -37.51
C SER A 468 9.48 -5.34 -37.00
N ILE A 469 9.26 -4.53 -35.96
CA ILE A 469 10.28 -3.72 -35.29
C ILE A 469 10.80 -4.37 -33.99
N GLY A 470 10.41 -5.61 -33.70
CA GLY A 470 10.92 -6.38 -32.56
C GLY A 470 10.22 -6.09 -31.22
N ILE A 471 8.99 -5.59 -31.24
CA ILE A 471 8.16 -5.37 -30.06
C ILE A 471 6.98 -6.38 -30.06
N PRO A 472 7.20 -7.62 -29.60
CA PRO A 472 6.15 -8.63 -29.58
C PRO A 472 5.20 -8.41 -28.40
N ILE A 473 4.04 -7.79 -28.64
CA ILE A 473 3.02 -7.63 -27.61
C ILE A 473 2.47 -9.00 -27.17
N GLY A 474 2.18 -9.15 -25.88
CA GLY A 474 1.59 -10.37 -25.32
C GLY A 474 0.08 -10.30 -25.10
N TYR A 475 -0.50 -9.10 -25.19
CA TYR A 475 -1.94 -8.88 -25.10
C TYR A 475 -2.33 -7.54 -25.74
N LEU A 476 -3.62 -7.38 -26.05
CA LEU A 476 -4.23 -6.10 -26.40
C LEU A 476 -5.33 -5.79 -25.38
N SER A 477 -5.25 -4.62 -24.74
CA SER A 477 -6.32 -4.11 -23.89
C SER A 477 -7.30 -3.30 -24.72
N PHE A 478 -8.55 -3.74 -24.70
CA PHE A 478 -9.61 -3.30 -25.59
C PHE A 478 -10.66 -2.52 -24.81
N GLN A 479 -10.32 -1.28 -24.45
CA GLN A 479 -11.10 -0.42 -23.56
C GLN A 479 -12.09 0.48 -24.32
N GLY A 480 -11.69 1.70 -24.69
CA GLY A 480 -12.54 2.65 -25.40
C GLY A 480 -12.89 2.23 -26.83
N ALA A 481 -12.05 1.40 -27.45
CA ALA A 481 -12.22 0.83 -28.77
C ALA A 481 -13.18 -0.38 -28.82
N GLY A 482 -13.56 -0.94 -27.66
CA GLY A 482 -14.14 -2.28 -27.57
C GLY A 482 -15.65 -2.35 -27.41
N THR A 483 -16.36 -1.25 -27.13
CA THR A 483 -17.77 -1.32 -26.71
C THR A 483 -18.60 -0.21 -27.34
N SER A 484 -19.84 -0.51 -27.75
CA SER A 484 -20.81 0.51 -28.12
C SER A 484 -21.31 1.15 -26.83
N SER A 485 -20.89 2.38 -26.61
CA SER A 485 -21.34 3.18 -25.49
C SER A 485 -22.48 4.12 -25.89
N GLY A 486 -23.43 4.28 -24.99
CA GLY A 486 -24.43 5.33 -25.11
C GLY A 486 -23.75 6.65 -24.82
N ARG A 487 -23.23 7.34 -25.86
CA ARG A 487 -22.76 8.72 -25.73
C ARG A 487 -23.99 9.61 -25.48
N GLY A 488 -24.35 9.78 -24.23
CA GLY A 488 -25.59 10.45 -23.81
C GLY A 488 -25.46 11.19 -22.48
N LYS A 489 -26.52 11.92 -22.11
CA LYS A 489 -26.61 12.78 -20.92
C LYS A 489 -26.57 12.03 -19.57
N ALA A 490 -26.34 10.72 -19.58
CA ALA A 490 -26.52 9.86 -18.42
C ALA A 490 -25.21 9.72 -17.63
N ALA A 491 -24.19 9.05 -18.18
CA ALA A 491 -22.83 8.97 -17.64
C ALA A 491 -21.78 9.16 -18.75
N PRO A 492 -20.51 9.50 -18.45
CA PRO A 492 -19.53 9.80 -19.48
C PRO A 492 -19.26 8.56 -20.36
N TRP A 493 -19.32 7.36 -19.75
CA TRP A 493 -19.04 6.09 -20.41
C TRP A 493 -19.88 4.95 -19.84
N CYS A 494 -20.87 4.45 -20.57
CA CYS A 494 -21.66 3.29 -20.17
C CYS A 494 -21.78 2.28 -21.33
N ILE A 495 -21.94 0.99 -21.04
CA ILE A 495 -22.09 -0.03 -22.09
C ILE A 495 -23.57 -0.25 -22.44
N GLU A 496 -23.92 -0.05 -23.71
CA GLU A 496 -25.22 -0.49 -24.26
C GLU A 496 -25.10 -1.92 -24.80
N ARG A 497 -24.00 -2.21 -25.48
CA ARG A 497 -23.65 -3.55 -25.98
C ARG A 497 -22.15 -3.77 -25.84
N TRP A 498 -21.79 -4.96 -25.38
CA TRP A 498 -20.43 -5.34 -25.06
C TRP A 498 -19.79 -6.03 -26.26
N SER A 499 -18.48 -5.89 -26.45
CA SER A 499 -17.75 -6.44 -27.61
C SER A 499 -18.01 -7.93 -27.80
N ALA A 500 -18.01 -8.70 -26.72
CA ALA A 500 -18.20 -10.15 -26.78
C ALA A 500 -19.62 -10.54 -27.24
N ASP A 501 -20.59 -9.61 -27.19
CA ASP A 501 -21.96 -9.78 -27.68
C ASP A 501 -22.15 -9.18 -29.10
N GLY A 502 -21.06 -8.85 -29.81
CA GLY A 502 -21.12 -8.18 -31.11
C GLY A 502 -21.54 -6.71 -31.01
N GLY A 503 -21.38 -6.13 -29.82
CA GLY A 503 -21.70 -4.75 -29.48
C GLY A 503 -20.69 -3.72 -29.96
N GLN A 504 -20.07 -3.92 -31.11
CA GLN A 504 -19.19 -2.93 -31.72
C GLN A 504 -19.91 -2.25 -32.88
N ASP A 505 -19.50 -1.02 -33.21
CA ASP A 505 -19.95 -0.42 -34.47
C ASP A 505 -19.44 -1.29 -35.61
N LYS A 506 -20.34 -2.01 -36.30
CA LYS A 506 -19.97 -2.91 -37.41
C LYS A 506 -19.35 -2.19 -38.59
N LYS A 507 -19.50 -0.87 -38.67
CA LYS A 507 -18.84 -0.05 -39.68
C LYS A 507 -17.36 0.12 -39.33
N GLU A 508 -17.04 0.47 -38.09
CA GLU A 508 -15.66 0.73 -37.64
C GLU A 508 -14.93 -0.58 -37.26
N TYR A 509 -15.65 -1.56 -36.69
CA TYR A 509 -15.16 -2.89 -36.32
C TYR A 509 -15.95 -3.98 -37.06
N PRO A 510 -15.62 -4.26 -38.33
CA PRO A 510 -16.36 -5.23 -39.15
C PRO A 510 -16.13 -6.68 -38.74
N LEU A 511 -15.05 -6.99 -38.00
CA LEU A 511 -14.80 -8.32 -37.45
C LEU A 511 -15.48 -8.46 -36.08
N ASP A 512 -16.15 -9.59 -35.83
CA ASP A 512 -16.54 -9.92 -34.47
C ASP A 512 -15.29 -10.14 -33.60
N THR A 513 -15.41 -9.83 -32.31
CA THR A 513 -14.28 -9.85 -31.37
C THR A 513 -13.52 -11.19 -31.34
N GLY A 514 -14.21 -12.32 -31.52
CA GLY A 514 -13.58 -13.64 -31.55
C GLY A 514 -12.76 -13.89 -32.81
N THR A 515 -13.30 -13.50 -33.97
CA THR A 515 -12.55 -13.53 -35.24
C THR A 515 -11.37 -12.57 -35.21
N PHE A 516 -11.55 -11.37 -34.68
CA PHE A 516 -10.49 -10.38 -34.49
C PHE A 516 -9.37 -10.92 -33.59
N GLN A 517 -9.69 -11.46 -32.41
CA GLN A 517 -8.71 -12.01 -31.48
C GLN A 517 -7.89 -13.14 -32.12
N LYS A 518 -8.54 -14.05 -32.87
CA LYS A 518 -7.85 -15.13 -33.58
C LYS A 518 -6.89 -14.61 -34.66
N ALA A 519 -7.26 -13.55 -35.36
CA ALA A 519 -6.40 -12.89 -36.34
C ALA A 519 -5.23 -12.16 -35.66
N LEU A 520 -5.48 -11.51 -34.52
CA LEU A 520 -4.48 -10.79 -33.74
C LEU A 520 -3.43 -11.74 -33.15
N GLY A 521 -3.84 -12.94 -32.74
CA GLY A 521 -2.96 -14.01 -32.26
C GLY A 521 -2.46 -13.83 -30.82
N VAL A 522 -2.96 -12.84 -30.09
CA VAL A 522 -2.71 -12.62 -28.66
C VAL A 522 -4.03 -12.50 -27.91
N PRO A 523 -4.09 -12.79 -26.60
CA PRO A 523 -5.31 -12.63 -25.83
C PRO A 523 -5.73 -11.16 -25.68
N LEU A 524 -7.01 -10.96 -25.35
CA LEU A 524 -7.57 -9.65 -25.05
C LEU A 524 -7.70 -9.42 -23.53
N GLN A 525 -7.44 -8.19 -23.09
CA GLN A 525 -8.05 -7.67 -21.87
C GLN A 525 -9.32 -6.91 -22.29
N LEU A 526 -10.50 -7.37 -21.86
CA LEU A 526 -11.75 -6.68 -22.19
C LEU A 526 -12.20 -5.80 -21.03
N TYR A 527 -12.93 -4.75 -21.39
CA TYR A 527 -13.34 -3.68 -20.50
C TYR A 527 -14.87 -3.61 -20.38
N ALA A 528 -15.37 -3.33 -19.18
CA ALA A 528 -16.73 -2.82 -18.98
C ALA A 528 -16.78 -1.99 -17.68
N PRO A 529 -17.26 -0.73 -17.70
CA PRO A 529 -17.42 0.08 -16.51
C PRO A 529 -18.74 -0.26 -15.81
N TYR A 530 -19.83 0.30 -16.31
CA TYR A 530 -21.22 0.08 -15.90
C TYR A 530 -22.12 0.15 -17.14
N PHE A 531 -23.41 -0.12 -16.97
CA PHE A 531 -24.37 -0.24 -18.08
C PHE A 531 -25.17 1.05 -18.25
N CYS A 532 -25.61 1.35 -19.47
CA CYS A 532 -26.42 2.54 -19.71
C CYS A 532 -27.82 2.39 -19.08
N PRO A 533 -28.52 3.48 -18.72
CA PRO A 533 -29.89 3.37 -18.20
C PRO A 533 -30.83 2.63 -19.15
N ASN A 534 -31.74 1.82 -18.59
CA ASN A 534 -32.64 0.93 -19.33
C ASN A 534 -31.90 -0.13 -20.19
N SER A 535 -30.81 -0.70 -19.67
CA SER A 535 -30.03 -1.75 -20.34
C SER A 535 -30.72 -3.11 -20.31
N THR A 536 -31.93 -3.17 -20.86
CA THR A 536 -32.80 -4.35 -20.88
C THR A 536 -32.21 -5.56 -21.59
N MET A 537 -31.09 -5.43 -22.32
CA MET A 537 -30.37 -6.57 -22.90
C MET A 537 -29.59 -7.39 -21.84
N TYR A 538 -29.16 -6.73 -20.76
CA TYR A 538 -28.41 -7.36 -19.67
C TYR A 538 -29.26 -7.62 -18.44
N PHE A 539 -30.35 -6.86 -18.29
CA PHE A 539 -31.26 -6.92 -17.15
C PHE A 539 -32.68 -7.28 -17.58
N LYS A 540 -33.58 -7.43 -16.61
CA LYS A 540 -35.00 -7.67 -16.89
C LYS A 540 -35.57 -6.63 -17.86
N PRO A 541 -36.46 -7.04 -18.79
CA PRO A 541 -37.09 -8.36 -18.86
C PRO A 541 -36.36 -9.42 -19.71
N HIS A 542 -35.28 -9.10 -20.45
CA HIS A 542 -34.68 -10.08 -21.37
C HIS A 542 -33.71 -11.07 -20.70
N THR A 543 -33.25 -10.75 -19.48
CA THR A 543 -32.47 -11.67 -18.65
C THR A 543 -33.17 -11.89 -17.30
N SER A 544 -32.63 -12.81 -16.49
CA SER A 544 -33.08 -13.05 -15.11
C SER A 544 -32.60 -12.01 -14.10
N TRP A 545 -31.61 -11.19 -14.47
CA TRP A 545 -30.86 -10.33 -13.56
C TRP A 545 -31.60 -9.01 -13.30
N LYS A 546 -31.62 -8.59 -12.04
CA LYS A 546 -32.12 -7.27 -11.67
C LYS A 546 -31.02 -6.23 -11.85
N SER A 547 -31.39 -5.04 -12.32
CA SER A 547 -30.55 -3.85 -12.25
C SER A 547 -30.90 -3.02 -11.02
N VAL A 548 -29.88 -2.32 -10.53
CA VAL A 548 -30.01 -1.17 -9.64
C VAL A 548 -29.46 0.05 -10.39
N SER A 549 -30.04 1.22 -10.12
CA SER A 549 -29.67 2.46 -10.80
C SER A 549 -28.81 3.32 -9.88
N SER A 550 -27.84 4.01 -10.47
CA SER A 550 -27.13 5.06 -9.76
C SER A 550 -28.06 6.21 -9.37
N ASN A 551 -27.70 6.96 -8.34
CA ASN A 551 -28.34 8.19 -7.90
C ASN A 551 -27.41 9.39 -8.13
N PRO A 552 -27.62 10.17 -9.21
CA PRO A 552 -26.80 11.33 -9.51
C PRO A 552 -26.87 12.47 -8.48
N ARG A 553 -27.76 12.39 -7.49
CA ARG A 553 -27.83 13.38 -6.40
C ARG A 553 -26.81 13.12 -5.31
N LEU A 554 -26.16 11.95 -5.30
CA LEU A 554 -25.09 11.65 -4.36
C LEU A 554 -23.84 12.50 -4.66
N PRO A 555 -23.05 12.87 -3.63
CA PRO A 555 -21.85 13.69 -3.82
C PRO A 555 -20.87 13.06 -4.81
N GLY A 556 -20.47 13.82 -5.84
CA GLY A 556 -19.55 13.34 -6.88
C GLY A 556 -20.20 12.47 -7.97
N CYS A 557 -21.53 12.28 -7.94
CA CYS A 557 -22.27 11.42 -8.88
C CYS A 557 -23.11 12.18 -9.91
N LYS A 558 -23.06 13.52 -9.91
CA LYS A 558 -23.93 14.39 -10.74
C LYS A 558 -23.99 14.00 -12.21
N ASP A 559 -22.85 13.59 -12.77
CA ASP A 559 -22.71 13.27 -14.18
C ASP A 559 -22.62 11.75 -14.42
N PHE A 560 -23.09 10.92 -13.47
CA PHE A 560 -22.99 9.46 -13.50
C PHE A 560 -24.34 8.78 -13.28
N ASP A 561 -25.23 8.89 -14.26
CA ASP A 561 -26.49 8.12 -14.38
C ASP A 561 -26.25 6.83 -15.19
N PHE A 562 -26.33 5.69 -14.52
CA PHE A 562 -26.05 4.35 -15.04
C PHE A 562 -26.86 3.27 -14.33
N GLU A 563 -26.81 2.05 -14.88
CA GLU A 563 -27.29 0.82 -14.24
C GLU A 563 -26.13 -0.14 -13.95
N THR A 564 -26.28 -0.92 -12.90
CA THR A 564 -25.41 -2.06 -12.61
C THR A 564 -26.25 -3.21 -12.05
N VAL A 565 -25.63 -4.38 -11.87
CA VAL A 565 -26.35 -5.56 -11.34
C VAL A 565 -26.65 -5.39 -9.85
N ASP A 566 -27.84 -5.84 -9.43
CA ASP A 566 -28.21 -5.98 -8.02
C ASP A 566 -27.17 -6.83 -7.26
N PRO A 567 -26.77 -6.46 -6.02
CA PRO A 567 -25.74 -7.19 -5.27
C PRO A 567 -26.01 -8.69 -5.16
N THR A 568 -27.28 -9.06 -4.99
CA THR A 568 -27.70 -10.45 -4.76
C THR A 568 -27.57 -11.31 -6.02
N ASP A 569 -27.58 -10.69 -7.21
CA ASP A 569 -27.44 -11.34 -8.51
C ASP A 569 -25.98 -11.28 -9.03
N SER A 570 -25.09 -10.50 -8.38
CA SER A 570 -23.76 -10.14 -8.90
C SER A 570 -22.90 -11.34 -9.33
N LYS A 571 -22.77 -12.36 -8.48
CA LYS A 571 -21.93 -13.54 -8.76
C LYS A 571 -22.37 -14.27 -10.04
N GLU A 572 -23.66 -14.59 -10.14
CA GLU A 572 -24.18 -15.34 -11.28
C GLU A 572 -24.18 -14.49 -12.56
N PHE A 573 -24.50 -13.20 -12.42
CA PHE A 573 -24.41 -12.23 -13.51
C PHE A 573 -22.99 -12.14 -14.08
N PHE A 574 -21.98 -11.89 -13.24
CA PHE A 574 -20.61 -11.76 -13.73
C PHE A 574 -20.05 -13.09 -14.24
N THR A 575 -20.45 -14.24 -13.68
CA THR A 575 -20.10 -15.55 -14.26
C THR A 575 -20.68 -15.66 -15.67
N TRP A 576 -21.95 -15.33 -15.88
CA TRP A 576 -22.58 -15.33 -17.21
C TRP A 576 -21.92 -14.33 -18.17
N PHE A 577 -21.65 -13.12 -17.69
CA PHE A 577 -21.07 -12.03 -18.47
C PHE A 577 -19.64 -12.35 -18.91
N MET A 578 -18.74 -12.63 -17.96
CA MET A 578 -17.32 -12.90 -18.26
C MET A 578 -17.14 -14.20 -19.05
N LYS A 579 -17.99 -15.21 -18.85
CA LYS A 579 -17.94 -16.46 -19.64
C LYS A 579 -18.12 -16.20 -21.14
N LYS A 580 -18.92 -15.20 -21.53
CA LYS A 580 -19.00 -14.80 -22.94
C LYS A 580 -17.67 -14.24 -23.44
N GLY A 581 -16.99 -13.41 -22.64
CA GLY A 581 -15.68 -12.86 -22.98
C GLY A 581 -14.62 -13.95 -23.16
N THR A 582 -14.55 -14.90 -22.22
CA THR A 582 -13.56 -15.98 -22.27
C THR A 582 -13.84 -16.98 -23.39
N GLU A 583 -15.10 -17.39 -23.58
CA GLU A 583 -15.45 -18.41 -24.58
C GLU A 583 -15.56 -17.88 -26.01
N LYS A 584 -16.02 -16.64 -26.21
CA LYS A 584 -16.30 -16.08 -27.55
C LYS A 584 -15.28 -15.07 -28.04
N ALA A 585 -14.64 -14.33 -27.14
CA ALA A 585 -13.78 -13.20 -27.48
C ALA A 585 -12.29 -13.43 -27.18
N GLY A 586 -11.92 -14.57 -26.58
CA GLY A 586 -10.52 -14.85 -26.20
C GLY A 586 -10.00 -13.91 -25.11
N MET A 587 -10.90 -13.45 -24.22
CA MET A 587 -10.54 -12.65 -23.06
C MET A 587 -9.68 -13.46 -22.09
N ALA A 588 -8.51 -12.91 -21.72
CA ALA A 588 -7.64 -13.49 -20.70
C ALA A 588 -7.45 -12.58 -19.47
N SER A 589 -7.98 -11.36 -19.52
CA SER A 589 -8.03 -10.43 -18.40
C SER A 589 -9.26 -9.54 -18.54
N PHE A 590 -9.79 -9.05 -17.42
CA PHE A 590 -10.92 -8.15 -17.38
C PHE A 590 -10.52 -6.84 -16.71
N GLU A 591 -11.00 -5.72 -17.21
CA GLU A 591 -10.89 -4.43 -16.56
C GLU A 591 -12.28 -3.86 -16.32
N THR A 592 -12.50 -3.36 -15.11
CA THR A 592 -13.66 -2.54 -14.77
C THR A 592 -13.20 -1.21 -14.23
N ASP A 593 -13.92 -0.18 -14.62
CA ASP A 593 -13.52 1.21 -14.46
C ASP A 593 -14.58 2.00 -13.69
N PHE A 594 -14.22 3.21 -13.27
CA PHE A 594 -15.05 4.05 -12.40
C PHE A 594 -15.48 3.28 -11.14
N MET A 595 -14.59 2.49 -10.54
CA MET A 595 -14.94 1.61 -9.42
C MET A 595 -15.42 2.40 -8.20
N ASN A 596 -14.92 3.62 -8.01
CA ASN A 596 -15.47 4.55 -7.03
C ASN A 596 -16.92 4.95 -7.35
N GLN A 597 -17.31 5.24 -8.60
CA GLN A 597 -18.72 5.55 -8.91
C GLN A 597 -19.59 4.31 -8.87
N ASN A 598 -19.13 3.17 -9.38
CA ASN A 598 -19.83 1.89 -9.29
C ASN A 598 -20.28 1.61 -7.85
N VAL A 599 -19.41 1.88 -6.86
CA VAL A 599 -19.70 1.61 -5.45
C VAL A 599 -20.42 2.77 -4.74
N ASN A 600 -20.02 4.03 -5.00
CA ASN A 600 -20.49 5.17 -4.21
C ASN A 600 -21.73 5.87 -4.79
N CYS A 601 -22.10 5.60 -6.03
CA CYS A 601 -23.23 6.26 -6.69
C CYS A 601 -24.51 5.44 -6.70
N VAL A 602 -24.58 4.28 -6.04
CA VAL A 602 -25.77 3.41 -6.03
C VAL A 602 -26.34 3.34 -4.62
N ASP A 603 -27.60 3.76 -4.45
CA ASP A 603 -28.25 3.84 -3.12
C ASP A 603 -28.21 2.49 -2.40
N GLU A 604 -28.46 1.38 -3.09
CA GLU A 604 -28.40 0.02 -2.54
C GLU A 604 -27.01 -0.35 -2.00
N PHE A 605 -25.95 0.23 -2.55
CA PHE A 605 -24.57 -0.07 -2.14
C PHE A 605 -24.12 0.81 -0.97
N VAL A 606 -24.66 2.04 -0.87
CA VAL A 606 -24.29 3.02 0.17
C VAL A 606 -25.27 3.06 1.35
N GLU A 607 -26.50 2.58 1.19
CA GLU A 607 -27.52 2.50 2.24
C GLU A 607 -27.59 1.12 2.91
N ASP A 608 -27.20 0.03 2.22
CA ASP A 608 -27.04 -1.30 2.82
C ASP A 608 -25.58 -1.56 3.18
N SER A 609 -25.35 -2.05 4.40
CA SER A 609 -24.02 -2.41 4.90
C SER A 609 -23.30 -3.50 4.11
N PHE A 610 -24.00 -4.28 3.30
CA PHE A 610 -23.42 -5.41 2.57
C PHE A 610 -23.48 -5.26 1.05
N GLY A 611 -24.20 -4.28 0.52
CA GLY A 611 -24.49 -4.18 -0.93
C GLY A 611 -23.22 -4.08 -1.78
N ALA A 612 -22.29 -3.21 -1.40
CA ALA A 612 -21.01 -3.07 -2.10
C ALA A 612 -20.15 -4.34 -2.03
N ASP A 613 -20.09 -5.01 -0.88
CA ASP A 613 -19.27 -6.20 -0.71
C ASP A 613 -19.82 -7.40 -1.48
N GLU A 614 -21.14 -7.61 -1.47
CA GLU A 614 -21.79 -8.64 -2.26
C GLU A 614 -21.57 -8.41 -3.76
N PHE A 615 -21.65 -7.16 -4.22
CA PHE A 615 -21.33 -6.78 -5.58
C PHE A 615 -19.87 -7.11 -5.94
N LEU A 616 -18.90 -6.62 -5.16
CA LEU A 616 -17.46 -6.82 -5.41
C LEU A 616 -17.05 -8.29 -5.30
N ALA A 617 -17.53 -9.00 -4.28
CA ALA A 617 -17.26 -10.43 -4.08
C ALA A 617 -17.91 -11.29 -5.16
N GLY A 618 -19.09 -10.91 -5.65
CA GLY A 618 -19.74 -11.57 -6.78
C GLY A 618 -18.90 -11.46 -8.06
N MET A 619 -18.45 -10.25 -8.39
CA MET A 619 -17.57 -9.99 -9.54
C MET A 619 -16.24 -10.75 -9.42
N ALA A 620 -15.54 -10.59 -8.29
CA ALA A 620 -14.25 -11.25 -8.06
C ALA A 620 -14.37 -12.77 -8.02
N GLY A 621 -15.44 -13.29 -7.40
CA GLY A 621 -15.72 -14.72 -7.35
C GLY A 621 -16.00 -15.30 -8.73
N ALA A 622 -16.72 -14.59 -9.59
CA ALA A 622 -16.95 -14.97 -11.00
C ALA A 622 -15.64 -15.07 -11.77
N ALA A 623 -14.81 -14.05 -11.66
CA ALA A 623 -13.52 -14.00 -12.32
C ALA A 623 -12.58 -15.12 -11.83
N LEU A 624 -12.56 -15.41 -10.53
CA LEU A 624 -11.78 -16.52 -9.97
C LEU A 624 -12.23 -17.89 -10.51
N GLU A 625 -13.54 -18.13 -10.58
CA GLU A 625 -14.11 -19.37 -11.16
C GLU A 625 -13.69 -19.58 -12.61
N LEU A 626 -13.57 -18.49 -13.37
CA LEU A 626 -13.17 -18.50 -14.78
C LEU A 626 -11.66 -18.32 -14.98
N ASN A 627 -10.86 -18.29 -13.90
CA ASN A 627 -9.42 -18.00 -13.93
C ASN A 627 -9.09 -16.74 -14.77
N THR A 628 -9.88 -15.68 -14.59
CA THR A 628 -9.75 -14.39 -15.28
C THR A 628 -9.23 -13.34 -14.29
N PRO A 629 -8.00 -12.84 -14.42
CA PRO A 629 -7.52 -11.73 -13.61
C PRO A 629 -8.33 -10.45 -13.88
N ILE A 630 -8.46 -9.60 -12.87
CA ILE A 630 -9.17 -8.33 -12.91
C ILE A 630 -8.23 -7.17 -12.57
N GLN A 631 -8.28 -6.14 -13.40
CA GLN A 631 -7.84 -4.78 -13.09
C GLN A 631 -9.03 -3.94 -12.60
N TRP A 632 -8.86 -3.27 -11.46
CA TRP A 632 -9.82 -2.27 -10.97
C TRP A 632 -9.28 -0.85 -11.19
N CYS A 633 -10.02 -0.06 -11.96
CA CYS A 633 -9.67 1.32 -12.31
C CYS A 633 -10.55 2.33 -11.54
N TYR A 634 -9.96 3.47 -11.17
CA TYR A 634 -10.57 4.49 -10.30
C TYR A 634 -11.11 3.92 -8.97
N ALA A 635 -10.45 2.91 -8.42
CA ALA A 635 -10.90 2.27 -7.20
C ALA A 635 -10.58 3.15 -5.97
N SER A 636 -11.60 3.42 -5.17
CA SER A 636 -11.42 4.07 -3.87
C SER A 636 -10.78 3.09 -2.87
N PRO A 637 -10.11 3.56 -1.81
CA PRO A 637 -9.35 2.68 -0.92
C PRO A 637 -10.15 1.57 -0.25
N ASN A 638 -11.44 1.79 0.03
CA ASN A 638 -12.32 0.73 0.51
C ASN A 638 -12.44 -0.42 -0.49
N VAL A 639 -12.53 -0.13 -1.79
CA VAL A 639 -12.53 -1.14 -2.85
C VAL A 639 -11.19 -1.87 -2.90
N LEU A 640 -10.07 -1.15 -2.73
CA LEU A 640 -8.74 -1.76 -2.60
C LEU A 640 -8.68 -2.74 -1.42
N PHE A 641 -9.22 -2.37 -0.25
CA PHE A 641 -9.25 -3.24 0.93
C PHE A 641 -10.05 -4.52 0.72
N SER A 642 -11.22 -4.44 0.06
CA SER A 642 -12.01 -5.64 -0.25
C SER A 642 -11.21 -6.65 -1.09
N SER A 643 -10.26 -6.18 -1.90
CA SER A 643 -9.43 -7.04 -2.74
C SER A 643 -8.47 -7.98 -2.00
N LEU A 644 -8.23 -7.77 -0.71
CA LEU A 644 -7.46 -8.71 0.12
C LEU A 644 -8.03 -10.14 0.03
N ASN A 645 -9.35 -10.26 -0.04
CA ASN A 645 -10.06 -11.54 -0.12
C ASN A 645 -10.26 -12.02 -1.57
N PHE A 646 -9.76 -11.30 -2.58
CA PHE A 646 -10.05 -11.53 -3.99
C PHE A 646 -8.78 -11.85 -4.79
N PRO A 647 -8.39 -13.14 -4.91
CA PRO A 647 -7.24 -13.55 -5.69
C PRO A 647 -7.32 -13.19 -7.18
N ALA A 648 -8.53 -13.04 -7.73
CA ALA A 648 -8.72 -12.62 -9.11
C ALA A 648 -8.39 -11.13 -9.34
N VAL A 649 -8.45 -10.27 -8.32
CA VAL A 649 -8.11 -8.85 -8.46
C VAL A 649 -6.61 -8.67 -8.32
N THR A 650 -5.91 -8.60 -9.44
CA THR A 650 -4.44 -8.70 -9.53
C THR A 650 -3.76 -7.34 -9.51
N ASN A 651 -4.43 -6.30 -10.02
CA ASN A 651 -3.83 -5.00 -10.21
C ASN A 651 -4.86 -3.85 -10.15
N PHE A 652 -4.37 -2.63 -9.96
CA PHE A 652 -5.17 -1.41 -9.80
C PHE A 652 -4.54 -0.24 -10.55
N ARG A 653 -5.35 0.61 -11.18
CA ARG A 653 -4.87 1.93 -11.61
C ARG A 653 -4.66 2.83 -10.40
N VAL A 654 -3.49 3.47 -10.34
CA VAL A 654 -3.11 4.37 -9.23
C VAL A 654 -2.87 5.82 -9.67
N SER A 655 -3.01 6.10 -10.96
CA SER A 655 -2.92 7.41 -11.60
C SER A 655 -4.29 7.89 -12.10
N PHE A 656 -4.35 9.15 -12.56
CA PHE A 656 -5.38 9.61 -13.48
C PHE A 656 -5.15 9.07 -14.89
N ASP A 657 -6.19 9.12 -15.73
CA ASP A 657 -6.04 8.86 -17.16
C ASP A 657 -4.99 9.79 -17.78
N TYR A 658 -4.17 9.23 -18.65
CA TYR A 658 -3.17 9.95 -19.44
C TYR A 658 -3.78 11.15 -20.18
N CYS A 659 -5.02 11.00 -20.65
CA CYS A 659 -5.85 12.03 -21.28
C CYS A 659 -5.93 13.35 -20.48
N TYR A 660 -5.99 13.27 -19.15
CA TYR A 660 -6.18 14.43 -18.27
C TYR A 660 -4.86 14.98 -17.71
N GLY A 661 -3.73 14.35 -18.02
CA GLY A 661 -2.42 14.70 -17.50
C GLY A 661 -2.19 14.23 -16.06
N HIS A 662 -0.98 14.46 -15.55
CA HIS A 662 -0.58 14.05 -14.19
C HIS A 662 -0.60 12.53 -13.96
N SER A 663 -0.62 11.74 -15.02
CA SER A 663 -0.64 10.28 -14.92
C SER A 663 0.68 9.70 -14.40
N TYR A 664 1.68 10.54 -14.12
CA TYR A 664 2.95 10.19 -13.49
C TYR A 664 2.88 10.19 -11.95
N GLU A 665 1.82 10.72 -11.35
CA GLU A 665 1.66 10.86 -9.89
C GLU A 665 1.19 9.54 -9.26
N ILE A 666 2.09 8.56 -9.16
CA ILE A 666 1.77 7.20 -8.68
C ILE A 666 2.42 6.84 -7.34
N GLY A 667 3.33 7.66 -6.83
CA GLY A 667 4.26 7.28 -5.76
C GLY A 667 3.58 6.84 -4.46
N GLU A 668 2.60 7.60 -4.00
CA GLU A 668 1.91 7.42 -2.73
C GLU A 668 0.86 6.31 -2.84
N SER A 669 -0.01 6.38 -3.84
CA SER A 669 -1.03 5.36 -4.12
C SER A 669 -0.43 3.97 -4.32
N SER A 670 0.75 3.88 -4.94
CA SER A 670 1.46 2.61 -5.15
C SER A 670 1.87 1.93 -3.84
N LEU A 671 2.12 2.67 -2.75
CA LEU A 671 2.43 2.08 -1.43
C LEU A 671 1.27 1.22 -0.94
N LEU A 672 0.05 1.76 -1.02
CA LEU A 672 -1.14 1.08 -0.54
C LEU A 672 -1.46 -0.17 -1.38
N VAL A 673 -1.46 -0.04 -2.71
CA VAL A 673 -1.75 -1.18 -3.60
C VAL A 673 -0.72 -2.30 -3.41
N TRP A 674 0.56 -1.94 -3.30
CA TRP A 674 1.63 -2.90 -3.02
C TRP A 674 1.46 -3.60 -1.67
N ALA A 675 1.19 -2.83 -0.61
CA ALA A 675 0.98 -3.35 0.74
C ALA A 675 -0.20 -4.34 0.80
N LEU A 676 -1.19 -4.20 -0.07
CA LEU A 676 -2.34 -5.12 -0.17
C LEU A 676 -2.08 -6.31 -1.12
N GLY A 677 -0.88 -6.44 -1.67
CA GLY A 677 -0.47 -7.58 -2.49
C GLY A 677 -0.96 -7.55 -3.94
N ALA A 678 -1.32 -6.37 -4.45
CA ALA A 678 -1.67 -6.16 -5.86
C ALA A 678 -0.61 -5.29 -6.57
N ALA A 679 -0.66 -5.25 -7.90
CA ALA A 679 0.25 -4.42 -8.70
C ALA A 679 -0.38 -3.05 -9.02
N PRO A 680 0.28 -1.92 -8.72
CA PRO A 680 -0.19 -0.61 -9.15
C PRO A 680 0.13 -0.39 -10.64
N SER A 681 -0.80 0.24 -11.36
CA SER A 681 -0.74 0.54 -12.78
C SER A 681 -0.72 2.04 -13.01
N LYS A 682 0.18 2.50 -13.89
CA LYS A 682 0.38 3.91 -14.27
C LYS A 682 -0.67 4.43 -15.25
N ASP A 683 -1.52 3.57 -15.81
CA ASP A 683 -2.23 3.80 -17.08
C ASP A 683 -1.32 3.70 -18.32
N THR A 684 -1.92 3.85 -19.49
CA THR A 684 -1.31 3.85 -20.81
C THR A 684 -0.15 4.83 -20.93
N LEU A 685 0.70 4.57 -21.92
CA LEU A 685 1.89 5.36 -22.20
C LEU A 685 2.13 5.57 -23.68
N TRP A 686 2.77 6.70 -23.97
CA TRP A 686 3.37 7.02 -25.25
C TRP A 686 4.90 6.96 -25.13
N THR A 687 5.57 6.53 -26.20
CA THR A 687 7.03 6.43 -26.28
C THR A 687 7.64 7.54 -27.14
N THR A 688 6.80 8.37 -27.75
CA THR A 688 7.16 9.56 -28.53
C THR A 688 6.21 10.71 -28.23
N GLU A 689 6.56 11.92 -28.68
CA GLU A 689 5.55 12.97 -28.78
C GLU A 689 4.58 12.65 -29.90
N ASN A 690 3.31 12.92 -29.66
CA ASN A 690 2.27 12.92 -30.68
C ASN A 690 2.28 14.22 -31.52
N ASN A 691 3.43 14.89 -31.61
CA ASN A 691 3.62 16.20 -32.27
C ASN A 691 2.63 17.28 -31.81
N ARG A 692 2.25 17.26 -30.53
CA ARG A 692 1.23 18.14 -29.92
C ARG A 692 -0.10 18.16 -30.65
N THR A 693 -0.41 17.09 -31.38
CA THR A 693 -1.77 16.89 -31.88
C THR A 693 -2.64 16.38 -30.73
N GLU A 694 -3.92 16.72 -30.71
CA GLU A 694 -4.85 16.10 -29.76
C GLU A 694 -4.81 14.57 -29.99
N THR A 695 -4.55 13.80 -28.93
CA THR A 695 -4.91 12.37 -28.99
C THR A 695 -6.42 12.30 -29.16
N PRO A 696 -6.97 11.36 -29.96
CA PRO A 696 -8.39 11.39 -30.30
C PRO A 696 -9.32 11.43 -29.08
N GLY A 697 -9.86 12.62 -28.78
CA GLY A 697 -10.81 12.83 -27.67
C GLY A 697 -10.21 13.45 -26.41
N CYS A 698 -8.93 13.84 -26.42
CA CYS A 698 -8.24 14.43 -25.28
C CYS A 698 -7.60 15.77 -25.64
N GLU A 699 -7.71 16.72 -24.71
CA GLU A 699 -6.92 17.94 -24.79
C GLU A 699 -5.45 17.60 -24.58
N TRP A 700 -4.58 18.40 -25.19
CA TRP A 700 -3.15 18.26 -25.00
C TRP A 700 -2.75 18.63 -23.56
N THR A 701 -1.93 17.80 -22.92
CA THR A 701 -1.42 17.99 -21.56
C THR A 701 0.10 17.82 -21.50
N VAL A 702 0.73 18.18 -20.39
CA VAL A 702 2.19 18.05 -20.21
C VAL A 702 2.69 16.60 -20.33
N ASP A 703 1.83 15.61 -20.08
CA ASP A 703 2.13 14.18 -20.24
C ASP A 703 2.43 13.82 -21.72
N HIS A 704 1.94 14.62 -22.68
CA HIS A 704 2.11 14.42 -24.11
C HIS A 704 3.43 15.02 -24.67
N GLU A 705 4.24 15.69 -23.84
CA GLU A 705 5.52 16.24 -24.29
C GLU A 705 6.54 15.13 -24.60
N ALA A 706 7.34 15.29 -25.66
CA ALA A 706 8.35 14.28 -26.05
C ALA A 706 9.28 13.89 -24.89
N VAL A 707 9.67 14.89 -24.12
CA VAL A 707 10.56 14.77 -22.96
C VAL A 707 9.91 14.04 -21.79
N ALA A 708 8.58 13.95 -21.73
CA ALA A 708 7.85 13.20 -20.73
C ALA A 708 7.70 11.70 -21.10
N ALA A 709 7.84 11.33 -22.38
CA ALA A 709 7.68 9.95 -22.84
C ALA A 709 8.61 8.96 -22.11
N GLU A 710 9.87 9.36 -21.86
CA GLU A 710 10.80 8.54 -21.08
C GLU A 710 10.32 8.34 -19.64
N LEU A 711 9.77 9.37 -19.00
CA LEU A 711 9.20 9.27 -17.64
C LEU A 711 8.04 8.28 -17.63
N HIS A 712 7.12 8.35 -18.59
CA HIS A 712 5.98 7.44 -18.65
C HIS A 712 6.41 5.98 -18.85
N VAL A 713 7.40 5.71 -19.71
CA VAL A 713 7.97 4.36 -19.86
C VAL A 713 8.62 3.88 -18.57
N VAL A 714 9.43 4.73 -17.93
CA VAL A 714 10.12 4.42 -16.67
C VAL A 714 9.12 4.13 -15.55
N LEU A 715 8.10 4.97 -15.36
CA LEU A 715 7.10 4.78 -14.32
C LEU A 715 6.20 3.57 -14.59
N ALA A 716 5.82 3.34 -15.86
CA ALA A 716 5.01 2.17 -16.22
C ALA A 716 5.74 0.86 -15.88
N ILE A 717 7.01 0.68 -16.30
CA ILE A 717 7.75 -0.55 -15.97
C ILE A 717 8.00 -0.67 -14.46
N MET A 718 8.26 0.44 -13.77
CA MET A 718 8.60 0.41 -12.35
C MET A 718 7.38 0.30 -11.44
N SER A 719 6.17 0.56 -11.93
CA SER A 719 4.91 0.32 -11.21
C SER A 719 4.67 -1.17 -10.92
N THR A 720 5.29 -2.06 -11.70
CA THR A 720 5.01 -3.51 -11.74
C THR A 720 3.59 -3.90 -12.16
N GLY A 721 2.74 -2.93 -12.51
CA GLY A 721 1.45 -3.12 -13.15
C GLY A 721 1.54 -3.39 -14.65
N PRO A 722 0.40 -3.33 -15.35
CA PRO A 722 0.35 -3.43 -16.79
C PRO A 722 1.12 -2.33 -17.50
N VAL A 723 1.81 -2.71 -18.57
CA VAL A 723 2.52 -1.79 -19.46
C VAL A 723 1.92 -1.92 -20.86
N GLY A 724 1.12 -0.93 -21.26
CA GLY A 724 0.46 -0.89 -22.55
C GLY A 724 0.92 0.29 -23.39
N ILE A 725 1.45 0.01 -24.58
CA ILE A 725 1.82 1.03 -25.56
C ILE A 725 0.56 1.64 -26.17
N SER A 726 0.62 2.92 -26.54
CA SER A 726 -0.48 3.63 -27.17
C SER A 726 -0.10 4.53 -28.33
N ASP A 727 1.15 4.41 -28.80
CA ASP A 727 1.65 5.14 -29.96
C ASP A 727 0.88 4.82 -31.24
N ALA A 728 0.91 5.75 -32.19
CA ALA A 728 0.49 5.45 -33.55
C ALA A 728 1.47 4.51 -34.27
N MET A 729 0.96 3.86 -35.32
CA MET A 729 1.77 3.07 -36.23
C MET A 729 2.90 3.93 -36.81
N GLY A 730 4.12 3.41 -36.79
CA GLY A 730 5.30 4.17 -37.23
C GLY A 730 5.86 5.17 -36.21
N MET A 731 5.21 5.35 -35.05
CA MET A 731 5.62 6.31 -34.00
C MET A 731 6.16 5.66 -32.73
N THR A 732 6.38 4.35 -32.72
CA THR A 732 6.96 3.66 -31.57
C THR A 732 8.48 3.84 -31.47
N ASN A 733 8.96 4.31 -30.32
CA ASN A 733 10.38 4.36 -29.98
C ASN A 733 10.87 2.99 -29.48
N VAL A 734 11.32 2.17 -30.42
CA VAL A 734 11.84 0.82 -30.19
C VAL A 734 13.02 0.81 -29.22
N THR A 735 13.94 1.78 -29.35
CA THR A 735 15.11 1.87 -28.48
C THR A 735 14.70 2.06 -27.02
N LEU A 736 13.71 2.90 -26.77
CA LEU A 736 13.18 3.14 -25.42
C LEU A 736 12.50 1.89 -24.86
N LEU A 737 11.65 1.23 -25.64
CA LEU A 737 10.95 0.01 -25.21
C LEU A 737 11.89 -1.17 -24.95
N HIS A 738 12.93 -1.34 -25.76
CA HIS A 738 13.93 -2.38 -25.51
C HIS A 738 14.68 -2.20 -24.17
N ARG A 739 14.60 -1.04 -23.50
CA ARG A 739 15.15 -0.87 -22.14
C ARG A 739 14.28 -1.50 -21.05
N ILE A 740 13.03 -1.86 -21.34
CA ILE A 740 12.07 -2.39 -20.37
C ILE A 740 11.60 -3.82 -20.63
N ILE A 741 11.94 -4.40 -21.79
CA ILE A 741 11.55 -5.78 -22.15
C ILE A 741 12.73 -6.70 -22.47
N SER A 742 12.50 -8.01 -22.31
CA SER A 742 13.27 -9.07 -22.98
C SER A 742 12.86 -9.20 -24.45
N LYS A 743 13.63 -9.99 -25.21
CA LYS A 743 13.39 -10.25 -26.64
C LYS A 743 11.98 -10.75 -26.97
N ASP A 744 11.34 -11.52 -26.08
CA ASP A 744 9.97 -12.03 -26.24
C ASP A 744 8.90 -11.12 -25.61
N GLY A 745 9.21 -9.86 -25.33
CA GLY A 745 8.25 -8.91 -24.78
C GLY A 745 7.93 -9.11 -23.29
N SER A 746 8.69 -9.93 -22.57
CA SER A 746 8.51 -10.04 -21.11
C SER A 746 8.99 -8.78 -20.41
N LEU A 747 8.20 -8.28 -19.46
CA LEU A 747 8.51 -7.06 -18.72
C LEU A 747 9.66 -7.29 -17.72
N LEU A 748 10.68 -6.44 -17.78
CA LEU A 748 11.83 -6.46 -16.86
C LEU A 748 11.55 -5.57 -15.64
N GLN A 749 10.56 -5.98 -14.84
CA GLN A 749 10.07 -5.20 -13.69
C GLN A 749 11.03 -5.26 -12.47
N PRO A 750 10.99 -4.26 -11.58
CA PRO A 750 11.62 -4.35 -10.26
C PRO A 750 10.91 -5.36 -9.35
N SER A 751 11.49 -5.61 -8.16
CA SER A 751 10.93 -6.54 -7.17
C SER A 751 9.80 -5.92 -6.34
N LYS A 752 9.72 -4.60 -6.28
CA LYS A 752 8.70 -3.80 -5.62
C LYS A 752 8.21 -2.71 -6.59
N PRO A 753 6.94 -2.29 -6.57
CA PRO A 753 6.52 -1.07 -7.23
C PRO A 753 7.32 0.16 -6.79
N ILE A 754 7.51 1.09 -7.72
CA ILE A 754 8.03 2.41 -7.41
C ILE A 754 7.06 3.18 -6.53
N THR A 755 7.59 3.78 -5.48
CA THR A 755 6.80 4.56 -4.52
C THR A 755 7.51 5.84 -4.15
N ALA A 756 6.81 6.80 -3.56
CA ALA A 756 7.43 7.92 -2.89
C ALA A 756 8.46 7.44 -1.84
N VAL A 757 9.61 8.11 -1.76
CA VAL A 757 10.65 7.77 -0.77
C VAL A 757 10.25 8.29 0.62
N ASP A 758 10.75 7.66 1.67
CA ASP A 758 10.37 8.03 3.05
C ASP A 758 10.62 9.50 3.39
N SER A 759 11.70 10.11 2.87
CA SER A 759 11.99 11.53 3.12
C SER A 759 11.03 12.51 2.43
N SER A 760 10.15 12.04 1.52
CA SER A 760 9.11 12.88 0.91
C SER A 760 7.92 13.16 1.83
N PHE A 761 7.80 12.38 2.93
CA PHE A 761 6.75 12.47 3.93
C PHE A 761 7.21 13.21 5.18
N LEU A 762 8.12 14.18 5.05
CA LEU A 762 8.57 14.99 6.18
C LEU A 762 8.06 16.42 6.00
N ASP A 763 7.53 17.02 7.06
CA ASP A 763 7.08 18.42 7.08
C ASP A 763 8.20 19.39 6.66
N ASP A 764 9.44 19.08 7.06
CA ASP A 764 10.62 19.86 6.70
C ASP A 764 11.25 19.44 5.37
N SER A 765 10.63 18.50 4.64
CA SER A 765 11.09 18.13 3.31
C SER A 765 11.03 19.38 2.43
N LYS A 766 12.20 19.88 2.04
CA LYS A 766 12.33 20.92 1.01
C LYS A 766 12.10 20.34 -0.39
N LEU A 767 11.36 19.24 -0.47
CA LEU A 767 11.17 18.49 -1.70
C LEU A 767 10.12 19.23 -2.55
N ASP A 768 10.61 19.94 -3.55
CA ASP A 768 9.82 20.66 -4.55
C ASP A 768 9.98 19.97 -5.91
N GLY A 769 9.23 18.89 -6.10
CA GLY A 769 9.39 17.87 -7.15
C GLY A 769 9.29 16.42 -6.64
N TYR A 770 9.40 15.41 -7.49
CA TYR A 770 9.19 14.01 -7.10
C TYR A 770 10.51 13.27 -6.96
N VAL A 771 10.64 12.47 -5.90
CA VAL A 771 11.69 11.46 -5.74
C VAL A 771 11.02 10.16 -5.35
N TYR A 772 11.08 9.20 -6.24
CA TYR A 772 10.51 7.87 -6.05
C TYR A 772 11.61 6.80 -5.97
N GLY A 773 11.34 5.71 -5.26
CA GLY A 773 12.28 4.62 -5.01
C GLY A 773 11.68 3.24 -5.22
N THR A 774 12.50 2.32 -5.73
CA THR A 774 12.23 0.89 -5.85
C THR A 774 13.53 0.08 -5.72
N HIS A 775 13.47 -1.25 -5.82
CA HIS A 775 14.63 -2.13 -5.80
C HIS A 775 14.50 -3.33 -6.76
N GLY A 776 15.63 -3.79 -7.26
CA GLY A 776 15.76 -4.99 -8.09
C GLY A 776 15.99 -6.26 -7.27
N LEU A 777 16.61 -7.25 -7.90
CA LEU A 777 17.14 -8.44 -7.23
C LEU A 777 18.41 -8.07 -6.45
N GLY A 778 18.56 -8.64 -5.25
CA GLY A 778 19.71 -8.38 -4.38
C GLY A 778 19.70 -6.95 -3.83
N PRO A 779 20.85 -6.46 -3.32
CA PRO A 779 20.98 -5.10 -2.83
C PRO A 779 21.19 -4.10 -3.99
N SER A 780 20.13 -3.90 -4.78
CA SER A 780 20.11 -2.92 -5.86
C SER A 780 18.86 -2.05 -5.77
N TRP A 781 19.05 -0.73 -5.75
CA TRP A 781 17.98 0.26 -5.60
C TRP A 781 17.93 1.14 -6.83
N ILE A 782 16.73 1.58 -7.19
CA ILE A 782 16.52 2.49 -8.32
C ILE A 782 15.71 3.66 -7.82
N PHE A 783 16.19 4.86 -8.11
CA PHE A 783 15.54 6.11 -7.76
C PHE A 783 15.21 6.87 -9.05
N VAL A 784 14.02 7.46 -9.09
CA VAL A 784 13.57 8.30 -10.20
C VAL A 784 13.22 9.66 -9.62
N SER A 785 13.82 10.70 -10.19
CA SER A 785 13.54 12.07 -9.77
C SER A 785 13.23 12.99 -10.94
N PHE A 786 12.22 13.85 -10.75
CA PHE A 786 11.70 14.75 -11.78
C PHE A 786 10.91 15.89 -11.11
N GLN A 787 10.69 16.98 -11.84
CA GLN A 787 10.14 18.26 -11.37
C GLN A 787 10.87 18.87 -10.17
N LEU A 788 12.14 18.52 -9.93
CA LEU A 788 12.93 19.04 -8.82
C LEU A 788 13.43 20.47 -9.09
N HIS A 789 12.90 21.47 -8.39
CA HIS A 789 13.40 22.85 -8.45
C HIS A 789 14.78 23.00 -7.79
N ASP A 790 14.96 22.34 -6.65
CA ASP A 790 16.20 22.31 -5.88
C ASP A 790 16.79 20.89 -5.85
N PRO A 791 18.12 20.73 -5.78
CA PRO A 791 18.72 19.42 -5.66
C PRO A 791 18.33 18.77 -4.33
N PHE A 792 18.00 17.48 -4.36
CA PHE A 792 17.49 16.77 -3.18
C PHE A 792 18.49 15.69 -2.69
N PRO A 793 18.94 15.73 -1.42
CA PRO A 793 19.83 14.71 -0.89
C PRO A 793 19.06 13.42 -0.61
N VAL A 794 19.35 12.36 -1.36
CA VAL A 794 18.82 11.02 -1.09
C VAL A 794 19.71 10.36 -0.03
N THR A 795 19.12 9.98 1.11
CA THR A 795 19.86 9.44 2.25
C THR A 795 19.65 7.94 2.42
N LEU A 796 20.37 7.31 3.36
CA LEU A 796 20.18 5.89 3.69
C LEU A 796 18.74 5.53 4.10
N ARG A 797 17.94 6.51 4.54
CA ARG A 797 16.52 6.32 4.88
C ARG A 797 15.66 5.98 3.67
N ASP A 798 15.97 6.55 2.52
CA ASP A 798 15.16 6.41 1.30
C ASP A 798 15.32 5.03 0.66
N PHE A 799 16.20 4.17 1.20
CA PHE A 799 16.49 2.85 0.67
C PHE A 799 15.53 1.82 1.25
N TRP A 800 14.75 1.19 0.37
CA TRP A 800 13.93 0.03 0.70
C TRP A 800 14.21 -1.17 -0.23
N PRO A 801 14.55 -2.37 0.30
CA PRO A 801 14.80 -2.67 1.70
C PRO A 801 15.97 -1.86 2.25
N ARG A 802 16.00 -1.64 3.57
CA ARG A 802 17.11 -0.96 4.22
C ARG A 802 18.44 -1.69 3.94
N LEU A 803 19.51 -0.92 3.82
CA LEU A 803 20.86 -1.44 3.64
C LEU A 803 21.22 -2.39 4.79
N LYS A 804 21.54 -3.64 4.46
CA LYS A 804 21.99 -4.62 5.45
C LYS A 804 23.41 -4.29 5.87
N THR A 805 23.57 -3.65 7.02
CA THR A 805 24.86 -3.57 7.71
C THR A 805 25.03 -4.85 8.53
N GLU A 806 25.76 -5.84 8.00
CA GLU A 806 26.04 -7.09 8.73
C GLU A 806 26.71 -6.78 10.08
N PRO A 807 26.09 -7.07 11.23
CA PRO A 807 26.66 -6.77 12.55
C PRO A 807 27.87 -7.67 12.90
N THR A 808 28.02 -8.78 12.17
CA THR A 808 28.89 -9.91 12.53
C THR A 808 30.24 -9.96 11.82
N LEU A 809 30.43 -9.15 10.78
CA LEU A 809 31.74 -9.00 10.17
C LEU A 809 32.56 -8.02 11.02
N THR A 810 33.76 -8.45 11.41
CA THR A 810 34.70 -7.69 12.24
C THR A 810 34.77 -6.22 11.81
N SER A 811 35.01 -5.32 12.77
CA SER A 811 34.88 -3.84 12.74
C SER A 811 35.59 -3.06 11.61
N SER A 812 36.06 -3.73 10.55
CA SER A 812 36.77 -3.17 9.40
C SER A 812 36.03 -3.27 8.06
N SER A 813 34.87 -3.93 7.97
CA SER A 813 34.12 -4.03 6.71
C SER A 813 33.19 -2.82 6.49
N VAL A 814 33.69 -1.81 5.77
CA VAL A 814 32.89 -0.68 5.29
C VAL A 814 31.98 -1.18 4.17
N SER A 815 30.66 -1.02 4.31
CA SER A 815 29.75 -1.24 3.19
C SER A 815 30.02 -0.17 2.13
N ARG A 816 30.47 -0.59 0.95
CA ARG A 816 30.66 0.29 -0.19
C ARG A 816 29.45 0.22 -1.11
N LEU A 817 29.02 1.38 -1.58
CA LEU A 817 28.02 1.49 -2.62
C LEU A 817 28.65 2.10 -3.87
N VAL A 818 28.08 1.76 -5.02
CA VAL A 818 28.26 2.52 -6.25
C VAL A 818 26.90 2.96 -6.76
N TYR A 819 26.84 4.13 -7.39
CA TYR A 819 25.66 4.53 -8.14
C TYR A 819 26.03 4.99 -9.55
N ARG A 820 25.05 4.91 -10.44
CA ARG A 820 25.12 5.37 -11.83
C ARG A 820 23.83 6.09 -12.19
N THR A 821 23.94 7.19 -12.93
CA THR A 821 22.79 7.86 -13.54
C THR A 821 22.63 7.35 -14.96
N PHE A 822 21.44 6.89 -15.32
CA PHE A 822 21.20 6.19 -16.59
C PHE A 822 21.57 7.05 -17.81
N ALA A 823 21.19 8.33 -17.83
CA ALA A 823 21.38 9.23 -18.96
C ALA A 823 22.70 10.03 -18.94
N SER A 824 23.24 10.37 -17.76
CA SER A 824 24.39 11.28 -17.66
C SER A 824 25.73 10.61 -17.36
N SER A 825 25.73 9.34 -16.94
CA SER A 825 26.98 8.61 -16.75
C SER A 825 27.56 8.12 -18.08
N PRO A 826 28.87 8.31 -18.34
CA PRO A 826 29.55 7.74 -19.49
C PRO A 826 29.35 6.22 -19.60
N ASP A 827 29.49 5.71 -20.81
CA ASP A 827 29.45 4.27 -21.05
C ASP A 827 30.53 3.54 -20.25
N CYS A 828 30.14 2.43 -19.62
CA CYS A 828 31.06 1.55 -18.92
C CYS A 828 31.84 0.73 -19.95
N LEU A 829 32.99 1.23 -20.39
CA LEU A 829 33.85 0.55 -21.36
C LEU A 829 34.57 -0.65 -20.72
N ASP A 830 34.54 -1.80 -21.39
CA ASP A 830 35.19 -3.02 -20.90
C ASP A 830 36.71 -2.83 -20.70
N GLY A 831 37.22 -3.32 -19.57
CA GLY A 831 38.63 -3.16 -19.17
C GLY A 831 38.99 -1.78 -18.59
N ALA A 832 38.12 -0.78 -18.69
CA ALA A 832 38.40 0.56 -18.18
C ALA A 832 38.26 0.63 -16.65
N ASN A 833 38.89 1.65 -16.05
CA ASN A 833 38.68 1.98 -14.64
C ASN A 833 37.35 2.70 -14.47
N ALA A 834 36.40 2.06 -13.79
CA ALA A 834 35.02 2.53 -13.65
C ALA A 834 34.90 3.88 -12.93
N LEU A 835 35.84 4.17 -12.00
CA LEU A 835 35.83 5.42 -11.24
C LEU A 835 36.49 6.57 -12.02
N GLU A 836 37.61 6.31 -12.69
CA GLU A 836 38.31 7.34 -13.49
C GLU A 836 37.51 7.75 -14.74
N THR A 837 36.77 6.81 -15.32
CA THR A 837 35.91 7.08 -16.49
C THR A 837 34.57 7.73 -16.14
N GLY A 838 34.19 7.76 -14.85
CA GLY A 838 32.86 8.22 -14.43
C GLY A 838 31.71 7.24 -14.72
N CYS A 839 32.01 6.00 -15.14
CA CYS A 839 31.02 4.94 -15.34
C CYS A 839 30.15 4.73 -14.08
N VAL A 840 30.78 4.78 -12.89
CA VAL A 840 30.07 4.81 -11.61
C VAL A 840 30.71 5.79 -10.64
N THR A 841 29.91 6.27 -9.68
CA THR A 841 30.39 7.02 -8.52
C THR A 841 30.39 6.13 -7.29
N MET A 842 31.53 6.04 -6.59
CA MET A 842 31.63 5.30 -5.34
C MET A 842 31.19 6.14 -4.15
N VAL A 843 30.39 5.54 -3.27
CA VAL A 843 29.96 6.12 -1.99
C VAL A 843 30.49 5.25 -0.87
N SER A 844 31.25 5.88 0.04
CA SER A 844 31.77 5.22 1.23
C SER A 844 30.92 5.62 2.44
N ILE A 845 30.13 4.68 2.94
CA ILE A 845 29.36 4.87 4.18
C ILE A 845 30.32 4.65 5.35
N LYS A 846 30.81 5.72 5.95
CA LYS A 846 31.67 5.60 7.13
C LYS A 846 30.81 5.16 8.32
N ASN A 847 31.08 3.98 8.83
CA ASN A 847 30.54 3.49 10.10
C ASN A 847 31.60 3.74 11.18
N THR A 848 31.86 5.00 11.56
CA THR A 848 32.78 5.20 12.69
C THR A 848 32.09 4.75 13.99
N GLU A 849 32.83 4.12 14.90
CA GLU A 849 32.29 3.68 16.20
C GLU A 849 31.73 4.87 17.03
N GLU A 850 32.26 6.08 16.82
CA GLU A 850 31.72 7.32 17.37
C GLU A 850 30.33 7.69 16.78
N GLU A 851 30.11 7.42 15.50
CA GLU A 851 28.80 7.58 14.84
C GLU A 851 27.83 6.46 15.22
N LYS A 852 28.30 5.23 15.48
CA LYS A 852 27.45 4.15 16.02
C LYS A 852 26.90 4.47 17.40
N ALA A 853 27.67 5.14 18.27
CA ALA A 853 27.17 5.64 19.56
C ALA A 853 26.11 6.75 19.39
N LYS A 854 26.10 7.41 18.23
CA LYS A 854 25.02 8.28 17.76
C LYS A 854 24.20 7.59 16.67
N GLU A 855 23.81 6.34 16.90
CA GLU A 855 22.94 5.50 16.05
C GLU A 855 21.72 6.24 15.44
N ARG A 856 21.37 7.39 16.02
CA ARG A 856 20.33 8.35 15.62
C ARG A 856 20.67 9.25 14.41
N LEU A 857 21.92 9.30 13.94
CA LEU A 857 22.38 10.21 12.86
C LEU A 857 22.66 9.54 11.51
N ASN A 858 22.78 8.21 11.44
CA ASN A 858 23.20 7.55 10.20
C ASN A 858 22.11 7.54 9.11
N ASP A 859 20.82 7.59 9.47
CA ASP A 859 19.73 7.69 8.48
C ASP A 859 19.78 8.99 7.67
N SER A 860 20.53 10.01 8.13
CA SER A 860 20.74 11.27 7.41
C SER A 860 21.93 11.27 6.45
N ALA A 861 22.74 10.20 6.43
CA ALA A 861 23.91 10.15 5.55
C ALA A 861 23.47 10.16 4.08
N THR A 862 23.79 11.25 3.39
CA THR A 862 23.53 11.41 1.96
C THR A 862 24.31 10.38 1.17
N VAL A 863 23.62 9.60 0.35
CA VAL A 863 24.24 8.65 -0.58
C VAL A 863 24.55 9.34 -1.90
N PHE A 864 23.59 10.06 -2.45
CA PHE A 864 23.75 10.89 -3.64
C PHE A 864 22.80 12.09 -3.58
N ILE A 865 23.01 13.05 -4.48
CA ILE A 865 22.15 14.22 -4.62
C ILE A 865 21.36 14.04 -5.92
N ALA A 866 20.04 13.91 -5.81
CA ALA A 866 19.15 13.94 -6.96
C ALA A 866 19.22 15.34 -7.60
N PRO A 867 19.51 15.44 -8.90
CA PRO A 867 19.75 16.72 -9.56
C PRO A 867 18.46 17.50 -9.76
N THR A 868 18.59 18.82 -9.93
CA THR A 868 17.48 19.67 -10.36
C THR A 868 16.98 19.25 -11.74
N SER A 869 15.68 19.33 -11.94
CA SER A 869 15.05 19.15 -13.25
C SER A 869 15.25 20.40 -14.12
N SER A 870 15.26 20.22 -15.43
CA SER A 870 15.33 21.35 -16.36
C SER A 870 13.94 21.98 -16.49
N PHE A 871 13.83 23.30 -16.35
CA PHE A 871 12.59 24.05 -16.62
C PHE A 871 12.72 24.93 -17.87
N GLU A 872 13.70 24.64 -18.73
CA GLU A 872 14.03 25.45 -19.90
C GLU A 872 12.98 25.37 -21.02
N SER A 873 12.18 24.31 -21.06
CA SER A 873 11.11 24.14 -22.05
C SER A 873 9.87 23.44 -21.46
N PRO A 874 8.69 23.56 -22.09
CA PRO A 874 7.50 22.83 -21.69
C PRO A 874 7.78 21.33 -21.53
N GLY A 875 7.35 20.76 -20.39
CA GLY A 875 7.58 19.36 -20.05
C GLY A 875 9.03 18.96 -19.73
N SER A 876 10.06 19.78 -19.94
CA SER A 876 11.46 19.36 -19.66
C SER A 876 11.69 19.00 -18.20
N HIS A 877 10.86 19.53 -17.32
CA HIS A 877 10.87 19.24 -15.89
C HIS A 877 10.37 17.82 -15.60
N LEU A 878 9.69 17.17 -16.56
CA LEU A 878 9.29 15.76 -16.51
C LEU A 878 10.37 14.80 -17.01
N SER A 879 11.50 15.28 -17.53
CA SER A 879 12.61 14.40 -17.92
C SER A 879 13.11 13.64 -16.69
N PRO A 880 13.05 12.30 -16.67
CA PRO A 880 13.39 11.53 -15.48
C PRO A 880 14.91 11.45 -15.28
N ASN A 881 15.36 11.69 -14.06
CA ASN A 881 16.70 11.30 -13.62
C ASN A 881 16.61 9.93 -12.95
N VAL A 882 17.00 8.89 -13.70
CA VAL A 882 17.03 7.51 -13.20
C VAL A 882 18.42 7.18 -12.65
N ILE A 883 18.50 6.87 -11.36
CA ILE A 883 19.75 6.55 -10.66
C ILE A 883 19.64 5.14 -10.09
N THR A 884 20.58 4.26 -10.42
CA THR A 884 20.66 2.92 -9.83
C THR A 884 21.84 2.85 -8.87
N VAL A 885 21.62 2.25 -7.70
CA VAL A 885 22.61 2.07 -6.63
C VAL A 885 22.81 0.58 -6.39
N TRP A 886 24.06 0.13 -6.29
CA TRP A 886 24.42 -1.26 -6.01
C TRP A 886 25.32 -1.36 -4.78
N GLN A 887 25.14 -2.41 -3.98
CA GLN A 887 26.02 -2.75 -2.87
C GLN A 887 27.12 -3.73 -3.29
N GLU A 888 28.31 -3.56 -2.71
CA GLU A 888 29.45 -4.47 -2.88
C GLU A 888 29.11 -5.87 -2.33
N CYS A 889 29.44 -6.92 -3.08
CA CYS A 889 29.40 -8.30 -2.57
C CYS A 889 30.40 -8.42 -1.40
N PRO A 890 29.96 -8.69 -0.15
CA PRO A 890 30.82 -8.57 1.03
C PRO A 890 32.08 -9.44 1.04
N GLN A 891 32.04 -10.60 0.36
CA GLN A 891 33.15 -11.57 0.36
C GLN A 891 34.13 -11.41 -0.81
N SER A 892 33.69 -10.88 -1.95
CA SER A 892 34.52 -10.75 -3.16
C SER A 892 35.00 -9.32 -3.42
N GLY A 893 34.32 -8.31 -2.86
CA GLY A 893 34.57 -6.92 -3.22
C GLY A 893 34.07 -6.55 -4.61
N VAL A 894 33.22 -7.39 -5.23
CA VAL A 894 32.71 -7.20 -6.59
C VAL A 894 31.37 -6.49 -6.56
N PHE A 895 31.09 -5.64 -7.56
CA PHE A 895 29.73 -5.13 -7.80
C PHE A 895 29.15 -5.79 -9.04
N PHE A 896 28.02 -6.47 -8.89
CA PHE A 896 27.27 -7.02 -10.01
C PHE A 896 26.25 -5.97 -10.47
N LEU A 897 26.50 -5.33 -11.62
CA LEU A 897 25.66 -4.22 -12.09
C LEU A 897 24.48 -4.69 -12.94
N GLY A 898 24.57 -5.87 -13.57
CA GLY A 898 23.52 -6.43 -14.40
C GLY A 898 23.52 -5.91 -15.84
N GLU A 899 22.35 -5.77 -16.45
CA GLU A 899 22.16 -5.25 -17.81
C GLU A 899 22.07 -3.71 -17.78
N LEU A 900 23.20 -3.01 -17.92
CA LEU A 900 23.24 -1.54 -17.79
C LEU A 900 22.45 -0.77 -18.87
N GLU A 901 22.05 -1.43 -19.95
CA GLU A 901 21.19 -0.87 -21.00
C GLU A 901 19.69 -0.91 -20.63
N LYS A 902 19.33 -1.56 -19.52
CA LYS A 902 17.94 -1.66 -19.03
C LYS A 902 17.72 -0.71 -17.86
N TYR A 903 16.51 -0.14 -17.73
CA TYR A 903 16.17 0.72 -16.58
C TYR A 903 16.17 -0.06 -15.26
N VAL A 904 15.83 -1.36 -15.32
CA VAL A 904 15.89 -2.28 -14.18
C VAL A 904 17.00 -3.30 -14.42
N ALA A 905 18.24 -2.84 -14.30
CA ALA A 905 19.44 -3.62 -14.64
C ALA A 905 19.54 -4.98 -13.93
N LEU A 906 18.91 -5.11 -12.74
CA LEU A 906 18.80 -6.36 -11.98
C LEU A 906 17.33 -6.78 -11.76
N SER A 907 16.52 -6.79 -12.81
CA SER A 907 15.12 -7.25 -12.71
C SER A 907 15.02 -8.68 -12.17
N SER A 908 14.14 -8.93 -11.20
CA SER A 908 13.84 -10.28 -10.68
C SER A 908 13.13 -11.19 -11.69
N LYS A 909 12.63 -10.60 -12.79
CA LYS A 909 12.08 -11.34 -13.93
C LYS A 909 13.20 -11.94 -14.78
N ARG A 910 14.30 -11.19 -14.95
CA ARG A 910 15.54 -11.64 -15.63
C ARG A 910 16.41 -12.52 -14.75
N PHE A 911 16.69 -12.10 -13.53
CA PHE A 911 17.61 -12.79 -12.63
C PHE A 911 16.81 -13.57 -11.59
N LYS A 912 16.94 -14.90 -11.60
CA LYS A 912 16.25 -15.79 -10.65
C LYS A 912 17.03 -16.02 -9.37
N SER A 913 18.36 -15.93 -9.45
CA SER A 913 19.23 -15.94 -8.28
C SER A 913 20.48 -15.13 -8.56
N LEU A 914 21.04 -14.56 -7.50
CA LEU A 914 22.32 -13.88 -7.49
C LEU A 914 23.06 -14.30 -6.23
N THR A 915 24.19 -14.97 -6.40
CA THR A 915 24.99 -15.50 -5.31
C THR A 915 26.39 -14.90 -5.38
N CYS A 916 26.72 -14.08 -4.39
CA CYS A 916 28.08 -13.63 -4.13
C CYS A 916 28.86 -14.71 -3.38
N THR A 917 30.08 -15.00 -3.82
CA THR A 917 31.01 -15.89 -3.13
C THR A 917 32.35 -15.17 -2.96
N LYS A 918 33.23 -15.65 -2.07
CA LYS A 918 34.63 -15.15 -1.99
C LYS A 918 35.42 -15.20 -3.31
N HIS A 919 34.98 -16.01 -4.27
CA HIS A 919 35.67 -16.20 -5.55
C HIS A 919 35.01 -15.46 -6.70
N GLY A 920 33.88 -14.79 -6.47
CA GLY A 920 33.17 -14.00 -7.48
C GLY A 920 31.67 -14.12 -7.38
N VAL A 921 30.98 -14.04 -8.51
CA VAL A 921 29.52 -13.92 -8.55
C VAL A 921 28.95 -14.96 -9.51
N SER A 922 27.84 -15.58 -9.13
CA SER A 922 27.06 -16.42 -10.02
C SER A 922 25.61 -15.96 -10.04
N ALA A 923 24.96 -16.08 -11.20
CA ALA A 923 23.56 -15.73 -11.36
C ALA A 923 22.86 -16.74 -12.26
N LEU A 924 21.58 -16.96 -12.01
CA LEU A 924 20.71 -17.70 -12.93
C LEU A 924 19.87 -16.68 -13.70
N ILE A 925 20.04 -16.67 -15.02
CA ILE A 925 19.43 -15.68 -15.91
C ILE A 925 18.37 -16.38 -16.74
N GLN A 926 17.16 -15.82 -16.80
CA GLN A 926 16.05 -16.28 -17.61
C GLN A 926 15.89 -15.37 -18.82
N GLY A 927 15.53 -15.91 -19.98
CA GLY A 927 15.27 -15.14 -21.20
C GLY A 927 14.74 -16.01 -22.32
N SER A 928 14.63 -15.46 -23.52
CA SER A 928 14.26 -16.26 -24.69
C SER A 928 15.47 -17.04 -25.19
N GLU A 929 15.27 -18.27 -25.67
CA GLU A 929 16.36 -19.02 -26.29
C GLU A 929 17.03 -18.22 -27.43
N GLY A 930 18.36 -18.17 -27.41
CA GLY A 930 19.15 -17.39 -28.36
C GLY A 930 19.19 -15.88 -28.08
N GLU A 931 18.51 -15.38 -27.05
CA GLU A 931 18.68 -14.00 -26.58
C GLU A 931 20.11 -13.80 -26.06
N VAL A 932 20.75 -12.70 -26.46
CA VAL A 932 22.08 -12.33 -25.98
C VAL A 932 21.92 -11.26 -24.90
N VAL A 933 22.41 -11.56 -23.70
CA VAL A 933 22.37 -10.68 -22.54
C VAL A 933 23.81 -10.22 -22.24
N GLU A 934 24.06 -8.91 -22.26
CA GLU A 934 25.33 -8.32 -21.84
C GLU A 934 25.28 -7.95 -20.36
N LEU A 935 26.17 -8.52 -19.56
CA LEU A 935 26.27 -8.28 -18.13
C LEU A 935 27.49 -7.44 -17.83
N THR A 936 27.32 -6.45 -16.95
CA THR A 936 28.42 -5.61 -16.46
C THR A 936 28.73 -5.90 -14.99
N ILE A 937 30.02 -6.01 -14.70
CA ILE A 937 30.55 -6.25 -13.36
C ILE A 937 31.73 -5.32 -13.08
N LEU A 938 31.85 -4.87 -11.83
CA LEU A 938 33.03 -4.15 -11.36
C LEU A 938 33.91 -5.08 -10.53
N VAL A 939 35.13 -5.31 -11.03
CA VAL A 939 36.12 -6.18 -10.39
C VAL A 939 37.14 -5.32 -9.65
N PRO A 940 37.38 -5.53 -8.35
CA PRO A 940 38.37 -4.77 -7.61
C PRO A 940 39.78 -5.02 -8.17
N SER A 941 40.54 -3.94 -8.34
CA SER A 941 41.92 -3.95 -8.83
C SER A 941 42.91 -3.72 -7.68
N PRO A 942 44.17 -4.23 -7.77
CA PRO A 942 45.20 -3.99 -6.76
C PRO A 942 45.45 -2.51 -6.45
N THR A 943 45.17 -1.60 -7.38
CA THR A 943 45.36 -0.16 -7.22
C THR A 943 44.23 0.55 -6.45
N LYS A 944 43.36 -0.18 -5.74
CA LYS A 944 42.13 0.34 -5.11
C LYS A 944 41.17 1.00 -6.13
N SER A 945 41.25 0.58 -7.37
CA SER A 945 40.31 0.94 -8.44
C SER A 945 39.35 -0.21 -8.71
N TYR A 946 38.36 0.02 -9.57
CA TYR A 946 37.45 -1.01 -10.05
C TYR A 946 37.53 -1.08 -11.57
N ARG A 947 37.84 -2.26 -12.10
CA ARG A 947 37.86 -2.50 -13.54
C ARG A 947 36.47 -2.95 -13.99
N VAL A 948 35.95 -2.34 -15.05
CA VAL A 948 34.72 -2.78 -15.71
C VAL A 948 35.02 -4.09 -16.44
N THR A 949 34.15 -5.09 -16.27
CA THR A 949 34.14 -6.32 -17.06
C THR A 949 32.76 -6.51 -17.66
N LYS A 950 32.70 -6.62 -18.98
CA LYS A 950 31.48 -6.91 -19.74
C LYS A 950 31.55 -8.29 -20.38
N GLU A 951 30.53 -9.09 -20.18
CA GLU A 951 30.43 -10.42 -20.81
C GLU A 951 29.05 -10.64 -21.41
N LYS A 952 29.03 -11.22 -22.62
CA LYS A 952 27.80 -11.56 -23.34
C LYS A 952 27.47 -13.03 -23.16
N PHE A 953 26.24 -13.31 -22.76
CA PHE A 953 25.73 -14.67 -22.57
C PHE A 953 24.58 -14.91 -23.52
N THR A 954 24.58 -16.05 -24.19
CA THR A 954 23.40 -16.51 -24.94
C THR A 954 22.54 -17.37 -24.03
N ILE A 955 21.24 -17.06 -23.98
CA ILE A 955 20.28 -17.84 -23.20
C ILE A 955 20.02 -19.18 -23.91
N ALA A 956 20.25 -20.29 -23.21
CA ALA A 956 19.97 -21.65 -23.71
C ALA A 956 18.77 -22.23 -22.95
N ASN A 957 17.83 -22.91 -23.63
CA ASN A 957 16.68 -23.55 -22.96
C ASN A 957 15.92 -22.63 -21.98
N ASN A 958 15.67 -21.38 -22.37
CA ASN A 958 15.04 -20.31 -21.58
C ASN A 958 15.78 -19.83 -20.31
N GLN A 959 16.91 -20.44 -19.94
CA GLN A 959 17.71 -19.98 -18.81
C GLN A 959 19.20 -20.37 -18.94
N THR A 960 20.09 -19.45 -18.58
CA THR A 960 21.53 -19.71 -18.53
C THR A 960 22.06 -19.42 -17.14
N PHE A 961 22.80 -20.38 -16.59
CA PHE A 961 23.60 -20.17 -15.38
C PHE A 961 24.91 -19.48 -15.78
N VAL A 962 25.18 -18.33 -15.19
CA VAL A 962 26.42 -17.57 -15.43
C VAL A 962 27.26 -17.56 -14.17
N ARG A 963 28.57 -17.65 -14.35
CA ARG A 963 29.53 -17.65 -13.27
C ARG A 963 30.76 -16.86 -13.67
N PHE A 964 31.07 -15.88 -12.83
CA PHE A 964 32.26 -15.06 -12.92
C PHE A 964 33.19 -15.44 -11.78
N ASP A 965 34.25 -16.17 -12.11
CA ASP A 965 35.29 -16.56 -11.17
C ASP A 965 36.47 -15.57 -11.25
N PHE A 966 36.58 -14.71 -10.25
CA PHE A 966 37.74 -13.85 -10.05
C PHE A 966 38.70 -14.60 -9.13
N ARG A 967 39.46 -15.53 -9.71
CA ARG A 967 40.67 -16.00 -9.04
C ARG A 967 41.58 -14.77 -8.91
N ARG A 968 41.66 -14.19 -7.71
CA ARG A 968 42.88 -13.48 -7.30
C ARG A 968 44.00 -14.47 -7.59
N ASP A 969 44.89 -14.09 -8.49
CA ASP A 969 45.85 -14.99 -9.12
C ASP A 969 46.44 -16.00 -8.14
N ASP A 970 46.61 -17.22 -8.65
CA ASP A 970 47.64 -18.14 -8.17
C ASP A 970 48.88 -17.32 -7.80
N PRO A 971 49.47 -17.56 -6.61
CA PRO A 971 50.61 -16.78 -6.16
C PRO A 971 51.64 -16.75 -7.28
N ILE A 972 51.97 -15.54 -7.74
CA ILE A 972 53.11 -15.29 -8.62
C ILE A 972 54.24 -16.18 -8.14
N GLU A 973 54.62 -17.15 -8.97
CA GLU A 973 55.72 -18.05 -8.73
C GLU A 973 56.97 -17.21 -8.45
N ASN A 974 57.29 -17.02 -7.18
CA ASN A 974 58.67 -17.13 -6.77
C ASN A 974 59.02 -18.60 -6.97
N THR A 975 59.64 -18.90 -8.10
CA THR A 975 60.27 -20.17 -8.41
C THR A 975 61.17 -20.58 -7.24
N SER A 976 60.65 -21.43 -6.37
CA SER A 976 61.42 -22.27 -5.47
C SER A 976 61.29 -23.71 -5.99
N PRO A 977 62.38 -24.50 -6.10
CA PRO A 977 62.41 -25.71 -6.94
C PRO A 977 61.55 -26.89 -6.45
N MET A 978 60.75 -26.73 -5.40
CA MET A 978 60.00 -27.84 -4.79
C MET A 978 58.59 -28.09 -5.35
N VAL A 979 58.03 -27.20 -6.17
CA VAL A 979 56.65 -27.36 -6.69
C VAL A 979 56.56 -28.31 -7.89
N ALA A 980 57.68 -28.59 -8.57
CA ALA A 980 57.73 -29.55 -9.68
C ALA A 980 57.36 -31.00 -9.28
N LEU A 981 57.45 -31.37 -7.99
CA LEU A 981 57.06 -32.70 -7.52
C LEU A 981 55.55 -32.87 -7.28
N LYS A 982 54.81 -31.79 -7.03
CA LYS A 982 53.37 -31.89 -6.71
C LYS A 982 52.51 -32.05 -7.98
N GLY A 983 52.88 -31.36 -9.06
CA GLY A 983 52.23 -31.53 -10.38
C GLY A 983 52.40 -32.94 -10.96
N ILE A 984 53.48 -33.65 -10.64
CA ILE A 984 53.71 -35.04 -11.05
C ILE A 984 52.79 -36.00 -10.26
N VAL A 985 52.57 -35.77 -8.97
CA VAL A 985 51.68 -36.61 -8.14
C VAL A 985 50.21 -36.45 -8.51
N ASP A 986 49.76 -35.24 -8.82
CA ASP A 986 48.36 -34.98 -9.20
C ASP A 986 48.06 -35.49 -10.63
N THR A 987 49.04 -35.45 -11.53
CA THR A 987 48.93 -36.06 -12.86
C THR A 987 48.94 -37.60 -12.79
N LEU A 988 49.70 -38.19 -11.86
CA LEU A 988 49.66 -39.64 -11.58
C LEU A 988 48.33 -40.08 -10.95
N HIS A 989 47.72 -39.27 -10.07
CA HIS A 989 46.40 -39.57 -9.49
C HIS A 989 45.27 -39.47 -10.52
N SER A 990 45.29 -38.46 -11.39
CA SER A 990 44.30 -38.29 -12.47
C SER A 990 44.38 -39.42 -13.51
N ASN A 991 45.59 -39.86 -13.86
CA ASN A 991 45.80 -40.97 -14.77
C ASN A 991 45.45 -42.33 -14.13
N ALA A 992 45.72 -42.54 -12.85
CA ALA A 992 45.28 -43.75 -12.13
C ALA A 992 43.74 -43.86 -12.08
N TYR A 993 43.03 -42.74 -11.92
CA TYR A 993 41.55 -42.71 -11.91
C TYR A 993 40.95 -42.98 -13.30
N ARG A 994 41.59 -42.51 -14.38
CA ARG A 994 41.19 -42.82 -15.77
C ARG A 994 41.44 -44.30 -16.13
N ILE A 995 42.56 -44.88 -15.67
CA ILE A 995 42.86 -46.30 -15.88
C ILE A 995 41.86 -47.19 -15.12
N PHE A 996 41.48 -46.83 -13.89
CA PHE A 996 40.46 -47.58 -13.12
C PHE A 996 39.05 -47.51 -13.75
N ARG A 997 38.67 -46.38 -14.36
CA ARG A 997 37.37 -46.24 -15.04
C ARG A 997 37.31 -46.99 -16.37
N SER A 998 38.44 -47.08 -17.09
CA SER A 998 38.57 -47.91 -18.30
C SER A 998 38.54 -49.42 -17.99
N ALA A 999 39.14 -49.85 -16.88
CA ALA A 999 39.09 -51.25 -16.43
C ALA A 999 37.67 -51.68 -16.02
N LYS A 1000 36.89 -50.78 -15.39
CA LYS A 1000 35.51 -51.07 -14.94
C LYS A 1000 34.51 -51.21 -16.11
N ASN A 1001 34.71 -50.46 -17.20
CA ASN A 1001 33.89 -50.60 -18.42
C ASN A 1001 34.25 -51.84 -19.23
N THR A 1002 35.50 -52.30 -19.19
CA THR A 1002 35.92 -53.54 -19.87
C THR A 1002 35.41 -54.80 -19.14
N TYR A 1003 35.19 -54.74 -17.82
CA TYR A 1003 34.63 -55.84 -17.04
C TYR A 1003 33.09 -55.98 -17.15
N GLN A 1004 32.38 -54.94 -17.62
CA GLN A 1004 30.92 -54.95 -17.81
C GLN A 1004 30.51 -55.44 -19.21
N VAL A 1005 31.40 -55.40 -20.20
CA VAL A 1005 31.10 -55.85 -21.58
C VAL A 1005 31.27 -57.38 -21.75
N ASN A 1006 32.05 -58.05 -20.90
CA ASN A 1006 32.25 -59.52 -20.93
C ASN A 1006 31.26 -60.34 -20.10
N LYS A 1007 30.15 -59.74 -19.64
CA LYS A 1007 29.07 -60.46 -18.91
C LYS A 1007 27.79 -60.65 -19.72
N ARG A 1008 27.84 -60.43 -21.04
CA ARG A 1008 26.71 -60.58 -21.99
C ARG A 1008 26.93 -61.62 -23.10
N LEU A 1009 27.96 -62.45 -22.97
CA LEU A 1009 28.13 -63.69 -23.72
C LEU A 1009 28.58 -64.75 -22.70
N TRP A 1010 27.61 -65.37 -22.03
CA TRP A 1010 27.53 -66.74 -21.48
C TRP A 1010 26.19 -66.87 -20.75
#